data_AF-A0A7V0WWE2-F1
#
_entry.id   AF-A0A7V0WWE2-F1
#
_cell.length_a   1.000
_cell.length_b   1.000
_cell.length_c   1.000
_cell.angle_alpha   90.00
_cell.angle_beta   90.00
_cell.angle_gamma   90.00
#
_symmetry.space_group_name_H-M   'P 1'
#
loop_
_entity.id
_entity.type
_entity.pdbx_description
1 polymer ?
#
loop_
_entity_poly.entity_id
_entity_poly.type
_entity_poly.pdbx_seq_one_letter_code
_entity_poly.pdbx_strand_id
1 'polypeptide(L)'
;MTLSVVIVNYNVRHFLEQCLISVYKALKDIDAEVFVVDNASADGSCQMVRQRFPEVKLIENTVNYGFSYANNQAIRLAKGEFVILLNPDTVVEEDTFSKCIAFMQSHPEAGSISVKMIDGKGKFLPESKRAMPSPMVSFYKIFGLSRLFPKSRVFARYHLGHLDPNQTHEIEILPGAFMFMRKEALDRVGLLDESFFMYGEDIDLSFRIIKGGYKNYYFPETTIIHYKGESTKKGSVNYVLVFYKAMMIFARKHFSRKNAWFYIALIYLAIYFRAGLSIVKRFVYRVIHPLLDGLIMVAGFAVVLPLWDKIKFHGVWGYNQHLVYGMSAFYIVVWLISLWLSGAYDKPQKLFAAARGIGIGTLAILAIYALLPNSLRYSRAIVLLVTFWSVLIVQLAHWAIGYYRKDVFSAFRKLKRVAIVGEVDEIQRVRDILNDAKVEFNIVGFVSPSNIFTSDKQTVTFNQLDEFVRVNSIDEVIFCSGNLSSQDIIKTMLTLVPLGIDYKIAPPDSSSVIGSNSIDTAGDLYTVDFSAISKSDNRRNKRVFDVFVSLILILGSPILLFFVKHFGFVIAKAFGVIWGRFTWVGYAAFNGVDISGLPKLRQGVFPPLKTKNLEAVNAATIDRLNILYAKNYSVSTDIMVLFKQLF
;
A
#
# COMPACT_ATOMS: atom_id res chain seq x y z
N MET A 1 10.66 39.14 7.29
CA MET A 1 10.21 37.76 7.03
C MET A 1 10.14 37.55 5.54
N THR A 2 11.04 36.74 4.99
CA THR A 2 11.14 36.49 3.54
C THR A 2 10.21 35.35 3.11
N LEU A 3 10.16 34.26 3.88
CA LEU A 3 9.42 33.04 3.50
C LEU A 3 8.57 32.51 4.66
N SER A 4 7.32 32.15 4.38
CA SER A 4 6.49 31.35 5.29
C SER A 4 6.26 29.96 4.69
N VAL A 5 6.73 28.92 5.39
CA VAL A 5 6.52 27.51 5.02
C VAL A 5 5.27 26.99 5.70
N VAL A 6 4.32 26.47 4.93
CA VAL A 6 3.06 25.92 5.42
C VAL A 6 2.98 24.43 5.08
N ILE A 7 2.93 23.59 6.12
CA ILE A 7 2.83 22.14 6.00
C ILE A 7 1.54 21.67 6.67
N VAL A 8 0.68 20.97 5.94
CA VAL A 8 -0.51 20.32 6.49
C VAL A 8 -0.20 18.84 6.74
N ASN A 9 -0.36 18.39 7.99
CA ASN A 9 -0.04 17.02 8.39
C ASN A 9 -1.29 16.19 8.70
N TYR A 10 -1.26 14.91 8.31
CA TYR A 10 -2.28 13.92 8.71
C TYR A 10 -1.72 12.49 8.70
N ASN A 11 -1.45 11.94 9.88
CA ASN A 11 -1.00 10.55 10.10
C ASN A 11 0.26 10.13 9.31
N VAL A 12 1.26 11.02 9.19
CA VAL A 12 2.53 10.73 8.51
C VAL A 12 3.77 11.20 9.29
N ARG A 13 3.79 10.97 10.62
CA ARG A 13 4.84 11.40 11.56
C ARG A 13 6.27 11.27 11.02
N HIS A 14 6.64 10.10 10.51
CA HIS A 14 8.00 9.83 10.04
C HIS A 14 8.37 10.67 8.80
N PHE A 15 7.43 10.80 7.87
CA PHE A 15 7.63 11.64 6.69
C PHE A 15 7.69 13.13 7.07
N LEU A 16 6.79 13.59 7.96
CA LEU A 16 6.81 14.96 8.46
C LEU A 16 8.14 15.29 9.13
N GLU A 17 8.66 14.39 9.97
CA GLU A 17 9.96 14.54 10.61
C GLU A 17 11.08 14.72 9.59
N GLN A 18 11.14 13.89 8.56
CA GLN A 18 12.12 14.01 7.49
C GLN A 18 11.95 15.30 6.67
N CYS A 19 10.71 15.68 6.38
CA CYS A 19 10.37 16.92 5.69
C CYS A 19 10.89 18.12 6.48
N LEU A 20 10.58 18.22 7.78
CA LEU A 20 11.05 19.31 8.63
C LEU A 20 12.58 19.38 8.69
N ILE A 21 13.28 18.24 8.81
CA ILE A 21 14.76 18.21 8.78
C ILE A 21 15.28 18.82 7.47
N SER A 22 14.72 18.45 6.32
CA SER A 22 15.13 19.00 5.03
C SER A 22 14.77 20.49 4.89
N VAL A 23 13.61 20.91 5.39
CA VAL A 23 13.16 22.30 5.38
C VAL A 23 14.12 23.18 6.18
N TYR A 24 14.48 22.80 7.40
CA TYR A 24 15.41 23.59 8.22
C TYR A 24 16.81 23.67 7.63
N LYS A 25 17.29 22.60 6.97
CA LYS A 25 18.55 22.66 6.20
C LYS A 25 18.45 23.66 5.04
N ALA A 26 17.33 23.66 4.32
CA ALA A 26 17.10 24.55 3.17
C ALA A 26 16.76 26.01 3.54
N LEU A 27 16.37 26.26 4.80
CA LEU A 27 16.11 27.59 5.35
C LEU A 27 17.38 28.26 5.90
N LYS A 28 18.54 27.61 5.83
CA LYS A 28 19.80 28.20 6.27
C LYS A 28 20.00 29.55 5.57
N ASP A 29 20.25 30.59 6.36
CA ASP A 29 20.45 31.97 5.91
C ASP A 29 19.20 32.65 5.29
N ILE A 30 18.00 32.10 5.52
CA ILE A 30 16.72 32.70 5.09
C ILE A 30 15.90 33.10 6.33
N ASP A 31 15.49 34.38 6.41
CA ASP A 31 14.52 34.83 7.41
C ASP A 31 13.15 34.23 7.11
N ALA A 32 12.81 33.16 7.84
CA ALA A 32 11.63 32.34 7.58
C ALA A 32 10.90 31.90 8.83
N GLU A 33 9.65 31.51 8.65
CA GLU A 33 8.81 30.88 9.66
C GLU A 33 8.18 29.59 9.11
N VAL A 34 8.03 28.59 9.98
CA VAL A 34 7.48 27.28 9.61
C VAL A 34 6.21 27.03 10.40
N PHE A 35 5.13 26.72 9.70
CA PHE A 35 3.85 26.32 10.25
C PHE A 35 3.61 24.84 9.96
N VAL A 36 3.16 24.11 10.98
CA VAL A 36 2.59 22.77 10.81
C VAL A 36 1.15 22.82 11.28
N VAL A 37 0.21 22.51 10.40
CA VAL A 37 -1.21 22.38 10.74
C VAL A 37 -1.56 20.90 10.76
N ASP A 38 -1.73 20.35 11.95
CA ASP A 38 -2.11 18.96 12.14
C ASP A 38 -3.63 18.78 12.08
N ASN A 39 -4.09 17.93 11.16
CA ASN A 39 -5.50 17.67 10.89
C ASN A 39 -6.04 16.47 11.70
N ALA A 40 -5.79 16.45 13.01
CA ALA A 40 -6.20 15.40 13.94
C ALA A 40 -5.50 14.05 13.72
N SER A 41 -4.16 14.06 13.71
CA SER A 41 -3.33 12.86 13.62
C SER A 41 -3.33 12.06 14.94
N ALA A 42 -3.30 10.73 14.83
CA ALA A 42 -3.26 9.80 15.94
C ALA A 42 -1.91 9.06 16.09
N ASP A 43 -0.91 9.42 15.28
CA ASP A 43 0.39 8.73 15.16
C ASP A 43 1.52 9.37 16.00
N GLY A 44 1.18 10.34 16.85
CA GLY A 44 2.13 11.10 17.67
C GLY A 44 2.86 12.21 16.91
N SER A 45 2.42 12.61 15.71
CA SER A 45 3.01 13.72 14.94
C SER A 45 3.15 15.00 15.77
N CYS A 46 2.10 15.44 16.45
CA CYS A 46 2.13 16.68 17.24
C CYS A 46 3.14 16.62 18.39
N GLN A 47 3.28 15.47 19.05
CA GLN A 47 4.27 15.29 20.10
C GLN A 47 5.69 15.37 19.52
N MET A 48 5.93 14.72 18.39
CA MET A 48 7.21 14.77 17.68
C MET A 48 7.59 16.21 17.33
N VAL A 49 6.66 17.00 16.75
CA VAL A 49 6.90 18.40 16.41
C VAL A 49 7.28 19.22 17.64
N ARG A 50 6.51 19.13 18.74
CA ARG A 50 6.82 19.88 19.97
C ARG A 50 8.17 19.55 20.59
N GLN A 51 8.60 18.29 20.49
CA GLN A 51 9.84 17.82 21.10
C GLN A 51 11.08 18.11 20.24
N ARG A 52 10.98 17.93 18.92
CA ARG A 52 12.12 18.01 18.00
C ARG A 52 12.24 19.34 17.27
N PHE A 53 11.14 20.06 17.08
CA PHE A 53 11.08 21.30 16.32
C PHE A 53 10.27 22.36 17.09
N PRO A 54 10.70 22.74 18.30
CA PRO A 54 9.96 23.70 19.15
C PRO A 54 9.75 25.08 18.50
N GLU A 55 10.57 25.44 17.51
CA GLU A 55 10.44 26.66 16.72
C GLU A 55 9.29 26.63 15.68
N VAL A 56 8.71 25.46 15.40
CA VAL A 56 7.56 25.31 14.50
C VAL A 56 6.30 25.87 15.15
N LYS A 57 5.57 26.68 14.39
CA LYS A 57 4.23 27.15 14.77
C LYS A 57 3.20 26.06 14.51
N LEU A 58 2.99 25.21 15.51
CA LEU A 58 2.06 24.10 15.45
C LEU A 58 0.60 24.56 15.70
N ILE A 59 -0.29 24.21 14.77
CA ILE A 59 -1.76 24.39 14.90
C ILE A 59 -2.39 22.99 14.91
N GLU A 60 -3.11 22.66 15.97
CA GLU A 60 -3.71 21.33 16.15
C GLU A 60 -5.23 21.39 16.01
N ASN A 61 -5.73 20.82 14.93
CA ASN A 61 -7.16 20.67 14.72
C ASN A 61 -7.66 19.40 15.43
N THR A 62 -8.86 19.47 15.99
CA THR A 62 -9.55 18.32 16.61
C THR A 62 -10.25 17.42 15.60
N VAL A 63 -10.43 17.90 14.37
CA VAL A 63 -11.07 17.20 13.26
C VAL A 63 -10.26 17.45 11.99
N ASN A 64 -10.25 16.49 11.06
CA ASN A 64 -9.67 16.69 9.75
C ASN A 64 -10.57 17.58 8.87
N TYR A 65 -10.26 18.87 8.79
CA TYR A 65 -10.99 19.86 7.98
C TYR A 65 -10.63 19.82 6.48
N GLY A 66 -9.65 19.01 6.09
CA GLY A 66 -9.13 18.96 4.72
C GLY A 66 -7.96 19.92 4.48
N PHE A 67 -7.44 19.88 3.26
CA PHE A 67 -6.22 20.56 2.86
C PHE A 67 -6.40 22.08 2.76
N SER A 68 -7.47 22.57 2.10
CA SER A 68 -7.68 24.01 1.91
C SER A 68 -7.86 24.77 3.22
N TYR A 69 -8.75 24.27 4.09
CA TYR A 69 -9.03 24.92 5.37
C TYR A 69 -7.78 24.99 6.25
N ALA A 70 -7.05 23.87 6.37
CA ALA A 70 -5.83 23.78 7.17
C ALA A 70 -4.73 24.73 6.67
N ASN A 71 -4.47 24.75 5.36
CA ASN A 71 -3.51 25.69 4.78
C ASN A 71 -3.92 27.14 5.06
N ASN A 72 -5.20 27.48 4.86
CA ASN A 72 -5.68 28.84 5.09
C ASN A 72 -5.53 29.31 6.54
N GLN A 73 -5.59 28.42 7.54
CA GLN A 73 -5.30 28.80 8.95
C GLN A 73 -3.89 29.35 9.09
N ALA A 74 -2.89 28.67 8.51
CA ALA A 74 -1.50 29.12 8.55
C ALA A 74 -1.24 30.32 7.63
N ILE A 75 -1.78 30.34 6.40
CA ILE A 75 -1.57 31.45 5.46
C ILE A 75 -2.05 32.79 6.05
N ARG A 76 -3.18 32.80 6.79
CA ARG A 76 -3.68 34.00 7.44
C ARG A 76 -2.71 34.56 8.51
N LEU A 77 -1.87 33.70 9.09
CA LEU A 77 -0.87 34.07 10.10
C LEU A 77 0.51 34.36 9.47
N ALA A 78 0.72 33.93 8.23
CA ALA A 78 1.98 34.05 7.50
C ALA A 78 2.36 35.51 7.24
N LYS A 79 3.61 35.85 7.53
CA LYS A 79 4.21 37.18 7.40
C LYS A 79 5.23 37.28 6.27
N GLY A 80 5.63 36.16 5.67
CA GLY A 80 6.59 36.10 4.58
C GLY A 80 6.13 36.85 3.33
N GLU A 81 7.07 37.45 2.61
CA GLU A 81 6.85 37.98 1.26
C GLU A 81 6.42 36.86 0.30
N PHE A 82 6.99 35.68 0.49
CA PHE A 82 6.60 34.45 -0.19
C PHE A 82 5.97 33.46 0.79
N VAL A 83 5.03 32.67 0.28
CA VAL A 83 4.36 31.60 1.02
C VAL A 83 4.50 30.32 0.22
N ILE A 84 4.96 29.24 0.86
CA ILE A 84 5.01 27.92 0.22
C ILE A 84 4.05 26.95 0.90
N LEU A 85 3.23 26.28 0.08
CA LEU A 85 2.54 25.06 0.51
C LEU A 85 3.47 23.88 0.22
N LEU A 86 3.79 23.12 1.26
CA LEU A 86 4.68 21.98 1.16
C LEU A 86 4.00 20.76 1.78
N ASN A 87 3.95 19.66 1.04
CA ASN A 87 3.44 18.41 1.57
C ASN A 87 4.39 17.81 2.61
N PRO A 88 3.87 17.12 3.65
CA PRO A 88 4.68 16.53 4.71
C PRO A 88 5.48 15.31 4.25
N ASP A 89 5.19 14.74 3.08
CA ASP A 89 5.92 13.62 2.47
C ASP A 89 6.90 14.06 1.40
N THR A 90 7.62 15.16 1.66
CA THR A 90 8.63 15.75 0.77
C THR A 90 10.02 15.83 1.40
N VAL A 91 11.05 15.90 0.54
CA VAL A 91 12.43 16.25 0.91
C VAL A 91 12.93 17.31 -0.07
N VAL A 92 13.32 18.47 0.46
CA VAL A 92 13.85 19.58 -0.35
C VAL A 92 15.38 19.60 -0.36
N GLU A 93 15.97 20.12 -1.43
CA GLU A 93 17.41 20.39 -1.52
C GLU A 93 17.77 21.60 -0.65
N GLU A 94 19.02 21.66 -0.18
CA GLU A 94 19.55 22.73 0.66
C GLU A 94 19.44 24.12 0.02
N ASP A 95 19.41 24.22 -1.32
CA ASP A 95 19.27 25.47 -2.07
C ASP A 95 17.89 25.64 -2.73
N THR A 96 16.92 24.78 -2.43
CA THR A 96 15.58 24.83 -3.05
C THR A 96 14.94 26.20 -2.84
N PHE A 97 14.90 26.69 -1.61
CA PHE A 97 14.19 27.93 -1.28
C PHE A 97 14.93 29.17 -1.77
N SER A 98 16.26 29.22 -1.67
CA SER A 98 17.06 30.35 -2.16
C SER A 98 16.94 30.50 -3.69
N LYS A 99 17.00 29.40 -4.44
CA LYS A 99 16.76 29.40 -5.89
C LYS A 99 15.34 29.85 -6.25
N CYS A 100 14.34 29.38 -5.50
CA CYS A 100 12.94 29.79 -5.70
C CYS A 100 12.74 31.29 -5.45
N ILE A 101 13.31 31.83 -4.37
CA ILE A 101 13.26 33.27 -4.05
C ILE A 101 13.95 34.08 -5.14
N ALA A 102 15.15 33.69 -5.57
CA ALA A 102 15.89 34.38 -6.62
C ALA A 102 15.12 34.40 -7.96
N PHE A 103 14.46 33.29 -8.31
CA PHE A 103 13.60 33.22 -9.49
C PHE A 103 12.41 34.19 -9.39
N MET A 104 11.71 34.18 -8.25
CA MET A 104 10.55 35.06 -8.02
C MET A 104 10.93 36.55 -7.95
N GLN A 105 12.12 36.89 -7.47
CA GLN A 105 12.62 38.27 -7.46
C GLN A 105 12.97 38.76 -8.87
N SER A 106 13.54 37.89 -9.71
CA SER A 106 13.87 38.22 -11.10
C SER A 106 12.67 38.20 -12.06
N HIS A 107 11.54 37.61 -11.65
CA HIS A 107 10.31 37.52 -12.43
C HIS A 107 9.11 38.09 -11.65
N PRO A 108 8.93 39.43 -11.61
CA PRO A 108 7.83 40.06 -10.88
C PRO A 108 6.44 39.59 -11.32
N GLU A 109 6.28 39.18 -12.58
CA GLU A 109 5.05 38.63 -13.13
C GLU A 109 4.75 37.20 -12.66
N ALA A 110 5.73 36.49 -12.10
CA ALA A 110 5.52 35.18 -11.49
C ALA A 110 4.69 35.33 -10.20
N GLY A 111 3.48 34.77 -10.23
CA GLY A 111 2.62 34.65 -9.05
C GLY A 111 2.90 33.37 -8.27
N SER A 112 3.30 32.30 -8.97
CA SER A 112 3.70 31.06 -8.33
C SER A 112 4.67 30.19 -9.15
N ILE A 113 5.45 29.37 -8.46
CA ILE A 113 6.33 28.36 -9.05
C ILE A 113 6.18 26.99 -8.38
N SER A 114 6.32 25.95 -9.19
CA SER A 114 6.54 24.56 -8.76
C SER A 114 7.89 24.10 -9.28
N VAL A 115 8.44 23.06 -8.68
CA VAL A 115 9.77 22.52 -9.00
C VAL A 115 9.70 21.12 -9.60
N LYS A 116 10.84 20.61 -10.05
CA LYS A 116 10.97 19.22 -10.49
C LYS A 116 10.77 18.29 -9.30
N MET A 117 9.81 17.38 -9.39
CA MET A 117 9.61 16.35 -8.37
C MET A 117 10.01 14.97 -8.88
N ILE A 118 10.61 14.17 -8.01
CA ILE A 118 10.84 12.74 -8.19
C ILE A 118 10.13 11.94 -7.09
N ASP A 119 9.77 10.69 -7.36
CA ASP A 119 9.34 9.78 -6.31
C ASP A 119 10.53 9.25 -5.50
N GLY A 120 10.28 8.51 -4.42
CA GLY A 120 11.36 7.89 -3.64
C GLY A 120 12.10 6.76 -4.37
N LYS A 121 11.83 6.52 -5.67
CA LYS A 121 12.65 5.70 -6.58
C LYS A 121 13.48 6.54 -7.55
N GLY A 122 13.51 7.86 -7.35
CA GLY A 122 14.21 8.79 -8.23
C GLY A 122 13.51 9.06 -9.56
N LYS A 123 12.31 8.50 -9.79
CA LYS A 123 11.62 8.66 -11.06
C LYS A 123 10.89 9.99 -11.10
N PHE A 124 11.06 10.72 -12.20
CA PHE A 124 10.33 11.97 -12.45
C PHE A 124 8.81 11.79 -12.32
N LEU A 125 8.20 12.71 -11.58
CA LEU A 125 6.76 12.81 -11.36
C LEU A 125 6.12 13.77 -12.38
N PRO A 126 5.33 13.28 -13.35
CA PRO A 126 4.71 14.13 -14.37
C PRO A 126 3.76 15.18 -13.80
N GLU A 127 3.22 14.99 -12.59
CA GLU A 127 2.40 15.99 -11.90
C GLU A 127 3.14 17.27 -11.52
N SER A 128 4.48 17.30 -11.62
CA SER A 128 5.29 18.51 -11.43
C SER A 128 4.87 19.65 -12.34
N LYS A 129 4.20 19.33 -13.47
CA LYS A 129 3.67 20.30 -14.42
C LYS A 129 2.32 19.82 -14.96
N ARG A 130 1.30 20.67 -14.85
CA ARG A 130 -0.04 20.34 -15.33
C ARG A 130 -0.65 21.43 -16.19
N ALA A 131 -1.47 20.99 -17.13
CA ALA A 131 -2.39 21.84 -17.86
C ALA A 131 -3.73 21.93 -17.12
N MET A 132 -4.51 22.96 -17.46
CA MET A 132 -5.89 23.10 -17.03
C MET A 132 -6.71 21.86 -17.41
N PRO A 133 -7.44 21.23 -16.47
CA PRO A 133 -8.19 19.99 -16.73
C PRO A 133 -9.51 20.27 -17.45
N SER A 134 -9.45 20.82 -18.67
CA SER A 134 -10.62 21.01 -19.53
C SER A 134 -11.31 19.68 -19.86
N PRO A 135 -12.58 19.68 -20.32
CA PRO A 135 -13.29 18.45 -20.64
C PRO A 135 -12.54 17.50 -21.57
N MET A 136 -11.92 18.03 -22.63
CA MET A 136 -11.13 17.22 -23.55
C MET A 136 -9.83 16.70 -22.93
N VAL A 137 -9.14 17.53 -22.13
CA VAL A 137 -7.91 17.13 -21.43
C VAL A 137 -8.19 16.02 -20.42
N SER A 138 -9.27 16.15 -19.63
CA SER A 138 -9.72 15.11 -18.70
C SER A 138 -10.16 13.85 -19.44
N PHE A 139 -10.86 13.96 -20.57
CA PHE A 139 -11.24 12.82 -21.40
C PHE A 139 -10.02 12.00 -21.84
N TYR A 140 -9.00 12.65 -22.42
CA TYR A 140 -7.78 11.96 -22.87
C TYR A 140 -7.04 11.24 -21.72
N LYS A 141 -7.01 11.84 -20.53
CA LYS A 141 -6.41 11.24 -19.34
C LYS A 141 -7.24 10.05 -18.82
N ILE A 142 -8.56 10.20 -18.76
CA ILE A 142 -9.47 9.18 -18.20
C ILE A 142 -9.43 7.89 -19.02
N PHE A 143 -9.50 8.01 -20.34
CA PHE A 143 -9.55 6.90 -21.29
C PHE A 143 -8.16 6.37 -21.68
N GLY A 144 -7.08 6.92 -21.10
CA GLY A 144 -5.73 6.39 -21.28
C GLY A 144 -5.03 6.80 -22.57
N LEU A 145 -5.62 7.70 -23.37
CA LEU A 145 -4.99 8.26 -24.58
C LEU A 145 -3.67 8.98 -24.26
N SER A 146 -3.59 9.63 -23.10
CA SER A 146 -2.35 10.24 -22.62
C SER A 146 -1.22 9.23 -22.37
N ARG A 147 -1.56 7.96 -22.08
CA ARG A 147 -0.58 6.88 -21.88
C ARG A 147 -0.13 6.27 -23.20
N LEU A 148 -1.02 6.20 -24.18
CA LEU A 148 -0.71 5.72 -25.53
C LEU A 148 0.16 6.71 -26.30
N PHE A 149 -0.05 8.02 -26.09
CA PHE A 149 0.67 9.09 -26.79
C PHE A 149 1.33 10.08 -25.82
N PRO A 150 2.34 9.66 -25.03
CA PRO A 150 2.86 10.42 -23.89
C PRO A 150 3.57 11.73 -24.25
N LYS A 151 4.02 11.89 -25.50
CA LYS A 151 4.67 13.12 -26.00
C LYS A 151 3.75 14.01 -26.85
N SER A 152 2.47 13.65 -27.01
CA SER A 152 1.54 14.42 -27.84
C SER A 152 1.12 15.72 -27.14
N ARG A 153 1.20 16.85 -27.87
CA ARG A 153 0.67 18.15 -27.41
C ARG A 153 -0.85 18.13 -27.14
N VAL A 154 -1.56 17.20 -27.78
CA VAL A 154 -3.02 17.06 -27.65
C VAL A 154 -3.36 16.01 -26.59
N PHE A 155 -2.90 14.77 -26.75
CA PHE A 155 -3.34 13.65 -25.91
C PHE A 155 -2.66 13.60 -24.54
N ALA A 156 -1.41 14.07 -24.42
CA ALA A 156 -0.67 14.14 -23.16
C ALA A 156 -0.70 15.54 -22.53
N ARG A 157 -1.67 16.38 -22.90
CA ARG A 157 -1.78 17.76 -22.45
C ARG A 157 -1.87 17.89 -20.92
N TYR A 158 -2.58 16.99 -20.23
CA TYR A 158 -2.78 17.11 -18.77
C TYR A 158 -1.48 17.22 -17.98
N HIS A 159 -0.45 16.41 -18.29
CA HIS A 159 0.87 16.47 -17.64
C HIS A 159 1.92 17.18 -18.52
N LEU A 160 1.48 17.90 -19.56
CA LEU A 160 2.34 18.60 -20.51
C LEU A 160 3.50 17.73 -21.01
N GLY A 161 3.23 16.47 -21.37
CA GLY A 161 4.26 15.45 -21.64
C GLY A 161 5.15 15.72 -22.86
N HIS A 162 4.84 16.77 -23.62
CA HIS A 162 5.63 17.28 -24.75
C HIS A 162 6.71 18.29 -24.32
N LEU A 163 6.66 18.80 -23.09
CA LEU A 163 7.65 19.75 -22.56
C LEU A 163 8.85 19.00 -21.96
N ASP A 164 10.05 19.54 -22.14
CA ASP A 164 11.26 19.02 -21.51
C ASP A 164 11.16 19.14 -19.97
N PRO A 165 11.37 18.07 -19.19
CA PRO A 165 11.39 18.14 -17.73
C PRO A 165 12.58 18.90 -17.14
N ASN A 166 13.62 19.24 -17.90
CA ASN A 166 14.81 19.95 -17.43
C ASN A 166 14.88 21.40 -17.91
N GLN A 167 13.78 21.95 -18.44
CA GLN A 167 13.69 23.36 -18.82
C GLN A 167 12.58 24.06 -18.04
N THR A 168 12.77 25.35 -17.77
CA THR A 168 11.74 26.21 -17.19
C THR A 168 10.61 26.41 -18.19
N HIS A 169 9.37 26.26 -17.74
CA HIS A 169 8.18 26.44 -18.59
C HIS A 169 7.11 27.24 -17.87
N GLU A 170 6.42 28.12 -18.59
CA GLU A 170 5.12 28.64 -18.15
C GLU A 170 4.10 27.49 -18.19
N ILE A 171 3.37 27.28 -17.10
CA ILE A 171 2.39 26.19 -16.95
C ILE A 171 1.06 26.75 -16.43
N GLU A 172 -0.02 25.99 -16.59
CA GLU A 172 -1.33 26.46 -16.12
C GLU A 172 -1.54 26.14 -14.63
N ILE A 173 -1.16 24.93 -14.21
CA ILE A 173 -1.55 24.37 -12.91
C ILE A 173 -0.35 23.80 -12.16
N LEU A 174 -0.13 24.27 -10.93
CA LEU A 174 0.86 23.75 -10.00
C LEU A 174 0.27 22.59 -9.17
N PRO A 175 1.09 21.65 -8.70
CA PRO A 175 0.68 20.64 -7.72
C PRO A 175 0.73 21.19 -6.29
N GLY A 176 -0.31 20.91 -5.49
CA GLY A 176 -0.36 21.26 -4.06
C GLY A 176 0.80 20.72 -3.21
N ALA A 177 1.59 19.77 -3.74
CA ALA A 177 2.75 19.20 -3.06
C ALA A 177 3.91 20.19 -2.87
N PHE A 178 4.05 21.13 -3.81
CA PHE A 178 5.02 22.23 -3.76
C PHE A 178 4.44 23.41 -4.54
N MET A 179 3.85 24.37 -3.83
CA MET A 179 3.34 25.62 -4.42
C MET A 179 4.01 26.80 -3.74
N PHE A 180 5.07 27.33 -4.36
CA PHE A 180 5.75 28.53 -3.88
C PHE A 180 5.09 29.75 -4.51
N MET A 181 4.56 30.66 -3.71
CA MET A 181 3.66 31.72 -4.17
C MET A 181 4.08 33.09 -3.63
N ARG A 182 3.89 34.12 -4.43
CA ARG A 182 4.00 35.52 -3.99
C ARG A 182 2.80 35.85 -3.10
N LYS A 183 3.04 36.45 -1.93
CA LYS A 183 1.95 36.87 -1.04
C LYS A 183 1.01 37.89 -1.69
N GLU A 184 1.56 38.85 -2.44
CA GLU A 184 0.77 39.81 -3.23
C GLU A 184 -0.19 39.13 -4.22
N ALA A 185 0.21 38.01 -4.84
CA ALA A 185 -0.67 37.25 -5.72
C ALA A 185 -1.83 36.63 -4.93
N LEU A 186 -1.58 36.09 -3.73
CA LEU A 186 -2.63 35.59 -2.83
C LEU A 186 -3.56 36.69 -2.35
N ASP A 187 -3.02 37.85 -1.98
CA ASP A 187 -3.81 39.01 -1.54
C ASP A 187 -4.75 39.50 -2.65
N ARG A 188 -4.30 39.42 -3.91
CA ARG A 188 -5.10 39.81 -5.08
C ARG A 188 -6.18 38.81 -5.44
N VAL A 189 -5.88 37.51 -5.42
CA VAL A 189 -6.80 36.48 -5.96
C VAL A 189 -7.57 35.71 -4.89
N GLY A 190 -7.22 35.89 -3.63
CA GLY A 190 -7.77 35.17 -2.48
C GLY A 190 -7.06 33.84 -2.19
N LEU A 191 -7.31 33.28 -1.00
CA LEU A 191 -6.69 32.06 -0.49
C LEU A 191 -7.23 30.78 -1.17
N LEU A 192 -6.90 29.59 -0.65
CA LEU A 192 -7.48 28.34 -1.16
C LEU A 192 -9.00 28.33 -0.90
N ASP A 193 -9.74 27.78 -1.85
CA ASP A 193 -11.18 27.69 -1.73
C ASP A 193 -11.57 26.50 -0.81
N GLU A 194 -12.16 26.82 0.35
CA GLU A 194 -12.48 25.87 1.41
C GLU A 194 -13.66 24.95 1.06
N SER A 195 -14.35 25.17 -0.07
CA SER A 195 -15.31 24.19 -0.59
C SER A 195 -14.64 22.90 -1.08
N PHE A 196 -13.35 22.97 -1.41
CA PHE A 196 -12.53 21.81 -1.71
C PHE A 196 -11.94 21.25 -0.42
N PHE A 197 -12.30 20.00 -0.13
CA PHE A 197 -11.64 19.25 0.95
C PHE A 197 -10.20 18.86 0.56
N MET A 198 -9.99 18.41 -0.69
CA MET A 198 -8.69 18.02 -1.26
C MET A 198 -8.77 17.81 -2.79
N TYR A 199 -7.65 17.90 -3.50
CA TYR A 199 -7.42 17.60 -4.94
C TYR A 199 -7.97 18.57 -6.00
N GLY A 200 -8.63 19.66 -5.61
CA GLY A 200 -9.15 20.65 -6.57
C GLY A 200 -8.76 22.08 -6.25
N GLU A 201 -8.32 22.32 -5.03
CA GLU A 201 -7.90 23.60 -4.50
C GLU A 201 -6.64 24.15 -5.14
N ASP A 202 -5.68 23.28 -5.46
CA ASP A 202 -4.44 23.65 -6.16
C ASP A 202 -4.75 24.07 -7.60
N ILE A 203 -5.63 23.31 -8.28
CA ILE A 203 -6.12 23.64 -9.63
C ILE A 203 -6.89 24.97 -9.61
N ASP A 204 -7.80 25.16 -8.64
CA ASP A 204 -8.58 26.38 -8.48
C ASP A 204 -7.69 27.60 -8.24
N LEU A 205 -6.77 27.52 -7.28
CA LEU A 205 -5.88 28.62 -6.95
C LEU A 205 -4.93 28.95 -8.11
N SER A 206 -4.29 27.96 -8.73
CA SER A 206 -3.44 28.19 -9.91
C SER A 206 -4.19 28.91 -11.04
N PHE A 207 -5.44 28.50 -11.30
CA PHE A 207 -6.26 29.16 -12.31
C PHE A 207 -6.66 30.59 -11.92
N ARG A 208 -6.95 30.84 -10.64
CA ARG A 208 -7.22 32.19 -10.14
C ARG A 208 -6.00 33.10 -10.19
N ILE A 209 -4.79 32.60 -9.90
CA ILE A 209 -3.53 33.34 -10.05
C ILE A 209 -3.36 33.84 -11.49
N ILE A 210 -3.60 32.97 -12.48
CA ILE A 210 -3.54 33.35 -13.91
C ILE A 210 -4.60 34.41 -14.25
N LYS A 211 -5.84 34.22 -13.79
CA LYS A 211 -6.90 35.23 -13.98
C LYS A 211 -6.62 36.56 -13.28
N GLY A 212 -5.82 36.53 -12.21
CA GLY A 212 -5.32 37.71 -11.51
C GLY A 212 -4.25 38.48 -12.26
N GLY A 213 -3.80 38.01 -13.43
CA GLY A 213 -2.78 38.65 -14.27
C GLY A 213 -1.35 38.20 -13.98
N TYR A 214 -1.16 37.21 -13.12
CA TYR A 214 0.16 36.62 -12.86
C TYR A 214 0.41 35.37 -13.72
N LYS A 215 1.66 34.91 -13.72
CA LYS A 215 2.09 33.68 -14.36
C LYS A 215 2.46 32.60 -13.36
N ASN A 216 2.32 31.36 -13.82
CA ASN A 216 2.66 30.14 -13.10
C ASN A 216 3.82 29.45 -13.83
N TYR A 217 4.87 29.06 -13.10
CA TYR A 217 6.04 28.43 -13.72
C TYR A 217 6.38 27.06 -13.14
N TYR A 218 6.90 26.20 -14.00
CA TYR A 218 7.66 25.01 -13.65
C TYR A 218 9.15 25.34 -13.71
N PHE A 219 9.87 25.14 -12.60
CA PHE A 219 11.26 25.54 -12.41
C PHE A 219 12.14 24.35 -12.00
N PRO A 220 12.91 23.75 -12.93
CA PRO A 220 13.63 22.49 -12.68
C PRO A 220 15.07 22.65 -12.17
N GLU A 221 15.54 23.87 -11.86
CA GLU A 221 16.90 24.12 -11.35
C GLU A 221 17.10 23.64 -9.89
N THR A 222 16.02 23.21 -9.23
CA THR A 222 16.05 22.46 -7.99
C THR A 222 15.06 21.28 -8.10
N THR A 223 15.36 20.20 -7.40
CA THR A 223 14.55 18.98 -7.37
C THR A 223 14.14 18.64 -5.95
N ILE A 224 12.95 18.08 -5.77
CA ILE A 224 12.49 17.55 -4.48
C ILE A 224 12.08 16.09 -4.62
N ILE A 225 12.20 15.34 -3.53
CA ILE A 225 11.55 14.03 -3.42
C ILE A 225 10.12 14.27 -2.93
N HIS A 226 9.14 13.58 -3.52
CA HIS A 226 7.78 13.50 -3.03
C HIS A 226 7.33 12.03 -3.02
N TYR A 227 7.23 11.43 -1.83
CA TYR A 227 6.96 10.00 -1.67
C TYR A 227 5.54 9.59 -2.10
N LYS A 228 4.63 10.57 -2.18
CA LYS A 228 3.36 10.53 -2.92
C LYS A 228 2.39 9.42 -2.46
N GLY A 229 1.44 9.81 -1.63
CA GLY A 229 0.27 8.97 -1.28
C GLY A 229 0.38 8.29 0.08
N GLU A 230 1.31 8.75 0.91
CA GLU A 230 1.51 8.26 2.27
C GLU A 230 0.36 8.71 3.18
N SER A 231 -0.10 9.96 3.04
CA SER A 231 -1.26 10.49 3.77
C SER A 231 -2.61 10.02 3.21
N THR A 232 -2.64 9.41 2.01
CA THR A 232 -3.89 8.91 1.42
C THR A 232 -3.70 7.63 0.64
N LYS A 233 -4.27 6.54 1.15
CA LYS A 233 -4.32 5.22 0.46
C LYS A 233 -5.02 5.35 -0.89
N LYS A 234 -4.22 5.50 -1.95
CA LYS A 234 -4.70 5.54 -3.33
C LYS A 234 -5.47 4.28 -3.66
N GLY A 235 -6.57 4.45 -4.39
CA GLY A 235 -7.46 3.33 -4.73
C GLY A 235 -8.52 2.99 -3.68
N SER A 236 -8.54 3.67 -2.52
CA SER A 236 -9.72 3.64 -1.66
C SER A 236 -10.91 4.29 -2.36
N VAL A 237 -12.11 3.76 -2.16
CA VAL A 237 -13.34 4.34 -2.71
C VAL A 237 -13.49 5.81 -2.28
N ASN A 238 -13.09 6.12 -1.05
CA ASN A 238 -13.14 7.48 -0.51
C ASN A 238 -12.23 8.45 -1.29
N TYR A 239 -10.98 8.07 -1.58
CA TYR A 239 -10.06 8.88 -2.41
C TYR A 239 -10.70 9.24 -3.76
N VAL A 240 -11.29 8.24 -4.41
CA VAL A 240 -11.91 8.39 -5.73
C VAL A 240 -13.10 9.35 -5.66
N LEU A 241 -13.96 9.19 -4.65
CA LEU A 241 -15.11 10.07 -4.43
C LEU A 241 -14.71 11.53 -4.14
N VAL A 242 -13.73 11.75 -3.26
CA VAL A 242 -13.23 13.09 -2.92
C VAL A 242 -12.66 13.78 -4.15
N PHE A 243 -11.82 13.09 -4.93
CA PHE A 243 -11.25 13.61 -6.17
C PHE A 243 -12.34 14.02 -7.17
N TYR A 244 -13.34 13.16 -7.39
CA TYR A 244 -14.41 13.49 -8.33
C TYR A 244 -15.32 14.61 -7.82
N LYS A 245 -15.60 14.66 -6.51
CA LYS A 245 -16.33 15.78 -5.90
C LYS A 245 -15.60 17.10 -6.14
N ALA A 246 -14.29 17.14 -5.93
CA ALA A 246 -13.47 18.30 -6.22
C ALA A 246 -13.59 18.72 -7.70
N MET A 247 -13.44 17.77 -8.63
CA MET A 247 -13.56 18.07 -10.06
C MET A 247 -14.95 18.58 -10.48
N MET A 248 -16.03 18.12 -9.82
CA MET A 248 -17.38 18.65 -10.03
C MET A 248 -17.54 20.08 -9.50
N ILE A 249 -16.98 20.40 -8.33
CA ILE A 249 -16.97 21.76 -7.76
C ILE A 249 -16.24 22.70 -8.73
N PHE A 250 -15.05 22.30 -9.17
CA PHE A 250 -14.25 23.06 -10.12
C PHE A 250 -15.00 23.36 -11.43
N ALA A 251 -15.60 22.33 -12.03
CA ALA A 251 -16.34 22.48 -13.28
C ALA A 251 -17.54 23.43 -13.13
N ARG A 252 -18.27 23.38 -12.00
CA ARG A 252 -19.39 24.28 -11.73
C ARG A 252 -18.97 25.73 -11.56
N LYS A 253 -17.77 25.99 -11.04
CA LYS A 253 -17.24 27.34 -10.81
C LYS A 253 -16.64 27.97 -12.06
N HIS A 254 -15.92 27.19 -12.85
CA HIS A 254 -15.06 27.74 -13.91
C HIS A 254 -15.55 27.48 -15.33
N PHE A 255 -16.48 26.56 -15.54
CA PHE A 255 -17.02 26.26 -16.88
C PHE A 255 -18.44 26.77 -17.06
N SER A 256 -18.81 27.06 -18.32
CA SER A 256 -20.19 27.36 -18.68
C SER A 256 -21.11 26.18 -18.31
N ARG A 257 -22.39 26.46 -18.06
CA ARG A 257 -23.37 25.44 -17.61
C ARG A 257 -23.40 24.18 -18.49
N LYS A 258 -23.30 24.36 -19.83
CA LYS A 258 -23.24 23.24 -20.80
C LYS A 258 -21.95 22.42 -20.65
N ASN A 259 -20.80 23.09 -20.57
CA ASN A 259 -19.50 22.44 -20.43
C ASN A 259 -19.34 21.76 -19.07
N ALA A 260 -19.86 22.36 -17.99
CA ALA A 260 -19.88 21.77 -16.66
C ALA A 260 -20.71 20.48 -16.64
N TRP A 261 -21.91 20.49 -17.23
CA TRP A 261 -22.74 19.28 -17.33
C TRP A 261 -22.03 18.16 -18.11
N PHE A 262 -21.47 18.47 -19.28
CA PHE A 262 -20.74 17.48 -20.09
C PHE A 262 -19.52 16.92 -19.34
N TYR A 263 -18.77 17.77 -18.66
CA TYR A 263 -17.63 17.37 -17.82
C TYR A 263 -18.03 16.41 -16.70
N ILE A 264 -19.12 16.73 -16.00
CA ILE A 264 -19.66 15.91 -14.91
C ILE A 264 -20.15 14.55 -15.45
N ALA A 265 -20.82 14.54 -16.61
CA ALA A 265 -21.27 13.31 -17.26
C ALA A 265 -20.08 12.39 -17.61
N LEU A 266 -18.99 12.94 -18.17
CA LEU A 266 -17.76 12.19 -18.46
C LEU A 266 -17.13 11.60 -17.19
N ILE A 267 -17.14 12.35 -16.09
CA ILE A 267 -16.65 11.87 -14.78
C ILE A 267 -17.47 10.66 -14.31
N TYR A 268 -18.81 10.74 -14.34
CA TYR A 268 -19.65 9.61 -13.92
C TYR A 268 -19.42 8.38 -14.81
N LEU A 269 -19.37 8.56 -16.12
CA LEU A 269 -19.06 7.48 -17.05
C LEU A 269 -17.71 6.82 -16.73
N ALA A 270 -16.69 7.63 -16.44
CA ALA A 270 -15.36 7.16 -16.04
C ALA A 270 -15.38 6.34 -14.74
N ILE A 271 -16.13 6.80 -13.74
CA ILE A 271 -16.30 6.10 -12.46
C ILE A 271 -16.89 4.72 -12.70
N TYR A 272 -18.04 4.65 -13.38
CA TYR A 272 -18.73 3.39 -13.62
C TYR A 272 -17.90 2.44 -14.48
N PHE A 273 -17.24 2.95 -15.52
CA PHE A 273 -16.36 2.16 -16.37
C PHE A 273 -15.18 1.57 -15.58
N ARG A 274 -14.48 2.36 -14.78
CA ARG A 274 -13.34 1.88 -13.96
C ARG A 274 -13.79 0.94 -12.84
N ALA A 275 -14.93 1.21 -12.20
CA ALA A 275 -15.51 0.32 -11.20
C ALA A 275 -15.87 -1.03 -11.82
N GLY A 276 -16.54 -1.02 -12.97
CA GLY A 276 -16.87 -2.22 -13.74
C GLY A 276 -15.62 -3.01 -14.12
N LEU A 277 -14.61 -2.36 -14.71
CA LEU A 277 -13.36 -3.02 -15.08
C LEU A 277 -12.62 -3.60 -13.87
N SER A 278 -12.63 -2.91 -12.73
CA SER A 278 -12.03 -3.40 -11.47
C SER A 278 -12.75 -4.63 -10.90
N ILE A 279 -14.09 -4.64 -10.94
CA ILE A 279 -14.91 -5.79 -10.54
C ILE A 279 -14.62 -6.99 -11.45
N VAL A 280 -14.66 -6.78 -12.76
CA VAL A 280 -14.36 -7.82 -13.77
C VAL A 280 -12.94 -8.34 -13.55
N LYS A 281 -11.95 -7.45 -13.41
CA LYS A 281 -10.56 -7.83 -13.14
C LYS A 281 -10.47 -8.68 -11.86
N ARG A 282 -11.04 -8.24 -10.74
CA ARG A 282 -11.00 -8.98 -9.46
C ARG A 282 -11.70 -10.35 -9.56
N PHE A 283 -12.82 -10.41 -10.27
CA PHE A 283 -13.52 -11.66 -10.53
C PHE A 283 -12.67 -12.62 -11.35
N VAL A 284 -12.15 -12.16 -12.50
CA VAL A 284 -11.27 -12.95 -13.38
C VAL A 284 -10.05 -13.45 -12.61
N TYR A 285 -9.33 -12.59 -11.87
CA TYR A 285 -8.16 -13.02 -11.10
C TYR A 285 -8.47 -14.04 -10.00
N ARG A 286 -9.68 -14.01 -9.42
CA ARG A 286 -10.09 -14.96 -8.37
C ARG A 286 -10.54 -16.30 -8.96
N VAL A 287 -11.16 -16.30 -10.14
CA VAL A 287 -11.77 -17.49 -10.75
C VAL A 287 -10.84 -18.22 -11.70
N ILE A 288 -9.93 -17.51 -12.38
CA ILE A 288 -9.13 -18.10 -13.47
C ILE A 288 -8.22 -19.24 -12.99
N HIS A 289 -7.64 -19.15 -11.78
CA HIS A 289 -6.74 -20.18 -11.26
C HIS A 289 -7.47 -21.47 -10.88
N PRO A 290 -8.53 -21.44 -10.04
CA PRO A 290 -9.35 -22.63 -9.80
C PRO A 290 -9.95 -23.21 -11.08
N LEU A 291 -10.36 -22.37 -12.04
CA LEU A 291 -10.91 -22.82 -13.31
C LEU A 291 -9.86 -23.58 -14.13
N LEU A 292 -8.64 -23.06 -14.22
CA LEU A 292 -7.53 -23.71 -14.92
C LEU A 292 -7.17 -25.05 -14.26
N ASP A 293 -7.09 -25.11 -12.93
CA ASP A 293 -6.85 -26.37 -12.20
C ASP A 293 -7.98 -27.38 -12.45
N GLY A 294 -9.24 -26.92 -12.44
CA GLY A 294 -10.40 -27.76 -12.76
C GLY A 294 -10.33 -28.33 -14.18
N LEU A 295 -9.96 -27.50 -15.17
CA LEU A 295 -9.75 -27.95 -16.56
C LEU A 295 -8.62 -28.97 -16.68
N ILE A 296 -7.52 -28.80 -15.94
CA ILE A 296 -6.42 -29.78 -15.88
C ILE A 296 -6.92 -31.12 -15.33
N MET A 297 -7.77 -31.11 -14.29
CA MET A 297 -8.33 -32.33 -13.71
C MET A 297 -9.34 -33.00 -14.65
N VAL A 298 -10.17 -32.22 -15.35
CA VAL A 298 -11.08 -32.74 -16.41
C VAL A 298 -10.27 -33.43 -17.51
N ALA A 299 -9.18 -32.81 -17.97
CA ALA A 299 -8.28 -33.43 -18.95
C ALA A 299 -7.64 -34.72 -18.41
N GLY A 300 -7.30 -34.75 -17.12
CA GLY A 300 -6.82 -35.96 -16.44
C GLY A 300 -7.82 -37.11 -16.52
N PHE A 301 -9.11 -36.86 -16.23
CA PHE A 301 -10.15 -37.88 -16.39
C PHE A 301 -10.33 -38.29 -17.86
N ALA A 302 -10.31 -37.34 -18.79
CA ALA A 302 -10.45 -37.61 -20.22
C ALA A 302 -9.32 -38.52 -20.77
N VAL A 303 -8.13 -38.46 -20.18
CA VAL A 303 -6.98 -39.31 -20.54
C VAL A 303 -7.00 -40.63 -19.77
N VAL A 304 -7.20 -40.60 -18.45
CA VAL A 304 -7.08 -41.79 -17.58
C VAL A 304 -8.23 -42.76 -17.80
N LEU A 305 -9.46 -42.27 -18.01
CA LEU A 305 -10.62 -43.16 -18.14
C LEU A 305 -10.52 -44.12 -19.33
N PRO A 306 -10.25 -43.66 -20.58
CA PRO A 306 -10.12 -44.57 -21.72
C PRO A 306 -8.92 -45.51 -21.62
N LEU A 307 -7.80 -45.03 -21.06
CA LEU A 307 -6.61 -45.85 -20.83
C LEU A 307 -6.90 -46.97 -19.84
N TRP A 308 -7.55 -46.64 -18.72
CA TRP A 308 -7.92 -47.64 -17.71
C TRP A 308 -8.94 -48.64 -18.24
N ASP A 309 -9.90 -48.19 -19.04
CA ASP A 309 -10.89 -49.06 -19.67
C ASP A 309 -10.24 -50.06 -20.63
N LYS A 310 -9.29 -49.60 -21.47
CA LYS A 310 -8.50 -50.47 -22.35
C LYS A 310 -7.67 -51.50 -21.57
N ILE A 311 -7.06 -51.11 -20.46
CA ILE A 311 -6.22 -52.00 -19.64
C ILE A 311 -7.07 -53.02 -18.86
N LYS A 312 -8.19 -52.60 -18.27
CA LYS A 312 -8.94 -53.42 -17.31
C LYS A 312 -10.11 -54.19 -17.93
N PHE A 313 -10.77 -53.61 -18.93
CA PHE A 313 -11.96 -54.18 -19.57
C PHE A 313 -11.75 -54.48 -21.06
N HIS A 314 -10.50 -54.42 -21.54
CA HIS A 314 -10.13 -54.70 -22.93
C HIS A 314 -10.93 -53.88 -23.96
N GLY A 315 -11.36 -52.67 -23.59
CA GLY A 315 -12.10 -51.75 -24.46
C GLY A 315 -13.63 -51.97 -24.50
N VAL A 316 -14.17 -52.87 -23.68
CA VAL A 316 -15.62 -52.98 -23.46
C VAL A 316 -15.99 -52.09 -22.28
N TRP A 317 -16.63 -50.95 -22.55
CA TRP A 317 -16.92 -49.93 -21.54
C TRP A 317 -17.71 -50.50 -20.35
N GLY A 318 -17.02 -50.70 -19.22
CA GLY A 318 -17.55 -51.45 -18.08
C GLY A 318 -18.36 -50.62 -17.07
N TYR A 319 -18.50 -49.30 -17.28
CA TYR A 319 -19.09 -48.39 -16.29
C TYR A 319 -20.29 -47.60 -16.81
N ASN A 320 -21.23 -47.30 -15.93
CA ASN A 320 -22.29 -46.34 -16.22
C ASN A 320 -21.68 -44.94 -16.45
N GLN A 321 -21.84 -44.39 -17.66
CA GLN A 321 -21.25 -43.10 -18.05
C GLN A 321 -21.73 -41.93 -17.18
N HIS A 322 -23.02 -41.88 -16.85
CA HIS A 322 -23.58 -40.82 -16.01
C HIS A 322 -22.98 -40.85 -14.61
N LEU A 323 -22.78 -42.05 -14.05
CA LEU A 323 -22.12 -42.21 -12.75
C LEU A 323 -20.67 -41.71 -12.79
N VAL A 324 -19.91 -42.11 -13.82
CA VAL A 324 -18.50 -41.72 -13.95
C VAL A 324 -18.36 -40.21 -14.08
N TYR A 325 -19.18 -39.56 -14.92
CA TYR A 325 -19.14 -38.10 -15.06
C TYR A 325 -19.57 -37.38 -13.78
N GLY A 326 -20.65 -37.82 -13.14
CA GLY A 326 -21.13 -37.23 -11.89
C GLY A 326 -20.10 -37.32 -10.77
N MET A 327 -19.50 -38.50 -10.58
CA MET A 327 -18.49 -38.71 -9.55
C MET A 327 -17.16 -38.02 -9.87
N SER A 328 -16.75 -37.97 -11.14
CA SER A 328 -15.54 -37.24 -11.55
C SER A 328 -15.70 -35.74 -11.29
N ALA A 329 -16.86 -35.16 -11.61
CA ALA A 329 -17.17 -33.78 -11.27
C ALA A 329 -17.13 -33.53 -9.74
N PHE A 330 -17.70 -34.45 -8.96
CA PHE A 330 -17.63 -34.40 -7.49
C PHE A 330 -16.18 -34.43 -6.98
N TYR A 331 -15.33 -35.32 -7.49
CA TYR A 331 -13.92 -35.40 -7.10
C TYR A 331 -13.15 -34.13 -7.42
N ILE A 332 -13.39 -33.53 -8.59
CA ILE A 332 -12.80 -32.24 -8.98
C ILE A 332 -13.19 -31.14 -7.98
N VAL A 333 -14.47 -31.07 -7.60
CA VAL A 333 -14.93 -30.09 -6.59
C VAL A 333 -14.22 -30.30 -5.25
N VAL A 334 -14.08 -31.55 -4.79
CA VAL A 334 -13.37 -31.85 -3.54
C VAL A 334 -11.89 -31.45 -3.62
N TRP A 335 -11.20 -31.74 -4.72
CA TRP A 335 -9.81 -31.31 -4.90
C TRP A 335 -9.66 -29.80 -4.96
N LEU A 336 -10.54 -29.08 -5.67
CA LEU A 336 -10.51 -27.61 -5.73
C LEU A 336 -10.74 -26.97 -4.35
N ILE A 337 -11.69 -27.51 -3.56
CA ILE A 337 -11.91 -27.08 -2.18
C ILE A 337 -10.65 -27.34 -1.34
N SER A 338 -10.04 -28.51 -1.48
CA SER A 338 -8.84 -28.88 -0.73
C SER A 338 -7.61 -28.02 -1.09
N LEU A 339 -7.44 -27.70 -2.38
CA LEU A 339 -6.43 -26.75 -2.87
C LEU A 339 -6.61 -25.35 -2.27
N TRP A 340 -7.86 -24.89 -2.19
CA TRP A 340 -8.17 -23.61 -1.55
C TRP A 340 -7.85 -23.62 -0.05
N LEU A 341 -8.23 -24.69 0.66
CA LEU A 341 -7.95 -24.86 2.10
C LEU A 341 -6.44 -24.95 2.38
N SER A 342 -5.69 -25.65 1.53
CA SER A 342 -4.24 -25.81 1.67
C SER A 342 -3.45 -24.53 1.38
N GLY A 343 -4.11 -23.49 0.86
CA GLY A 343 -3.48 -22.22 0.48
C GLY A 343 -2.75 -22.27 -0.85
N ALA A 344 -3.12 -23.18 -1.76
CA ALA A 344 -2.49 -23.26 -3.08
C ALA A 344 -2.66 -21.96 -3.90
N TYR A 345 -3.70 -21.18 -3.61
CA TYR A 345 -4.00 -19.91 -4.26
C TYR A 345 -3.51 -18.67 -3.47
N ASP A 346 -2.79 -18.86 -2.37
CA ASP A 346 -2.24 -17.76 -1.56
C ASP A 346 -1.08 -17.06 -2.26
N LYS A 347 -0.80 -15.84 -1.80
CA LYS A 347 0.36 -15.06 -2.23
C LYS A 347 1.27 -14.74 -1.03
N PRO A 348 2.60 -14.94 -1.15
CA PRO A 348 3.30 -15.62 -2.25
C PRO A 348 2.95 -17.11 -2.33
N GLN A 349 3.10 -17.72 -3.51
CA GLN A 349 2.79 -19.14 -3.69
C GLN A 349 3.80 -20.04 -2.98
N LYS A 350 3.31 -21.13 -2.37
CA LYS A 350 4.14 -22.09 -1.62
C LYS A 350 4.48 -23.32 -2.46
N LEU A 351 5.73 -23.80 -2.33
CA LEU A 351 6.37 -24.84 -3.15
C LEU A 351 5.60 -26.16 -3.25
N PHE A 352 4.78 -26.51 -2.25
CA PHE A 352 4.04 -27.77 -2.24
C PHE A 352 2.61 -27.64 -1.72
N ALA A 353 2.06 -26.42 -1.67
CA ALA A 353 0.68 -26.25 -1.19
C ALA A 353 -0.34 -26.94 -2.11
N ALA A 354 -0.09 -26.96 -3.42
CA ALA A 354 -0.94 -27.65 -4.39
C ALA A 354 -0.88 -29.17 -4.21
N ALA A 355 0.33 -29.76 -4.19
CA ALA A 355 0.52 -31.19 -3.95
C ALA A 355 -0.11 -31.65 -2.63
N ARG A 356 0.10 -30.90 -1.54
CA ARG A 356 -0.53 -31.17 -0.24
C ARG A 356 -2.05 -31.07 -0.31
N GLY A 357 -2.58 -30.06 -0.98
CA GLY A 357 -4.03 -29.87 -1.15
C GLY A 357 -4.67 -31.02 -1.90
N ILE A 358 -4.09 -31.44 -3.03
CA ILE A 358 -4.58 -32.57 -3.80
C ILE A 358 -4.49 -33.86 -2.97
N GLY A 359 -3.37 -34.10 -2.27
CA GLY A 359 -3.21 -35.26 -1.39
C GLY A 359 -4.29 -35.34 -0.29
N ILE A 360 -4.55 -34.23 0.42
CA ILE A 360 -5.63 -34.16 1.42
C ILE A 360 -6.99 -34.42 0.77
N GLY A 361 -7.23 -33.85 -0.40
CA GLY A 361 -8.49 -34.04 -1.14
C GLY A 361 -8.69 -35.49 -1.57
N THR A 362 -7.62 -36.16 -2.02
CA THR A 362 -7.66 -37.59 -2.36
C THR A 362 -7.97 -38.46 -1.15
N LEU A 363 -7.38 -38.17 0.01
CA LEU A 363 -7.72 -38.89 1.25
C LEU A 363 -9.21 -38.71 1.61
N ALA A 364 -9.73 -37.49 1.48
CA ALA A 364 -11.16 -37.22 1.70
C ALA A 364 -12.04 -37.96 0.69
N ILE A 365 -11.69 -37.95 -0.59
CA ILE A 365 -12.40 -38.70 -1.64
C ILE A 365 -12.40 -40.19 -1.33
N LEU A 366 -11.26 -40.78 -0.95
CA LEU A 366 -11.17 -42.20 -0.63
C LEU A 366 -11.98 -42.57 0.61
N ALA A 367 -12.03 -41.69 1.62
CA ALA A 367 -12.87 -41.87 2.80
C ALA A 367 -14.37 -41.85 2.44
N ILE A 368 -14.82 -40.87 1.64
CA ILE A 368 -16.20 -40.79 1.16
C ILE A 368 -16.53 -42.00 0.28
N TYR A 369 -15.63 -42.35 -0.63
CA TYR A 369 -15.74 -43.51 -1.52
C TYR A 369 -15.94 -44.80 -0.72
N ALA A 370 -15.25 -44.97 0.41
CA ALA A 370 -15.38 -46.14 1.27
C ALA A 370 -16.78 -46.26 1.93
N LEU A 371 -17.52 -45.16 2.06
CA LEU A 371 -18.87 -45.12 2.63
C LEU A 371 -19.98 -45.27 1.58
N LEU A 372 -19.69 -45.12 0.28
CA LEU A 372 -20.69 -45.22 -0.78
C LEU A 372 -21.20 -46.66 -0.97
N PRO A 373 -22.46 -46.89 -1.40
CA PRO A 373 -22.92 -48.20 -1.86
C PRO A 373 -22.11 -48.73 -3.05
N ASN A 374 -22.04 -50.06 -3.22
CA ASN A 374 -21.27 -50.68 -4.32
C ASN A 374 -21.74 -50.25 -5.71
N SER A 375 -23.02 -49.91 -5.89
CA SER A 375 -23.57 -49.42 -7.16
C SER A 375 -23.05 -48.04 -7.59
N LEU A 376 -22.51 -47.25 -6.65
CA LEU A 376 -21.96 -45.92 -6.91
C LEU A 376 -20.43 -45.91 -6.97
N ARG A 377 -19.79 -47.08 -6.89
CA ARG A 377 -18.34 -47.25 -6.84
C ARG A 377 -17.78 -47.67 -8.21
N TYR A 378 -16.68 -47.07 -8.63
CA TYR A 378 -15.89 -47.46 -9.80
C TYR A 378 -14.39 -47.39 -9.47
N SER A 379 -13.54 -48.09 -10.23
CA SER A 379 -12.15 -48.39 -9.84
C SER A 379 -11.42 -47.26 -9.12
N ARG A 380 -10.98 -47.53 -7.87
CA ARG A 380 -10.13 -46.62 -7.08
C ARG A 380 -8.83 -46.26 -7.79
N ALA A 381 -8.36 -47.11 -8.70
CA ALA A 381 -7.17 -46.83 -9.49
C ALA A 381 -7.35 -45.57 -10.35
N ILE A 382 -8.56 -45.29 -10.85
CA ILE A 382 -8.82 -44.06 -11.61
C ILE A 382 -8.61 -42.84 -10.71
N VAL A 383 -9.11 -42.88 -9.47
CA VAL A 383 -8.92 -41.79 -8.50
C VAL A 383 -7.43 -41.55 -8.23
N LEU A 384 -6.65 -42.61 -8.03
CA LEU A 384 -5.21 -42.51 -7.76
C LEU A 384 -4.41 -42.04 -8.98
N LEU A 385 -4.72 -42.53 -10.18
CA LEU A 385 -4.06 -42.12 -11.42
C LEU A 385 -4.35 -40.66 -11.77
N VAL A 386 -5.61 -40.22 -11.61
CA VAL A 386 -5.96 -38.81 -11.79
C VAL A 386 -5.38 -37.94 -10.67
N THR A 387 -5.23 -38.47 -9.45
CA THR A 387 -4.48 -37.78 -8.38
C THR A 387 -3.04 -37.52 -8.83
N PHE A 388 -2.35 -38.54 -9.34
CA PHE A 388 -0.97 -38.41 -9.80
C PHE A 388 -0.84 -37.39 -10.95
N TRP A 389 -1.72 -37.49 -11.95
CA TRP A 389 -1.83 -36.49 -13.01
C TRP A 389 -2.02 -35.07 -12.46
N SER A 390 -2.97 -34.91 -11.55
CA SER A 390 -3.33 -33.60 -11.00
C SER A 390 -2.18 -33.01 -10.19
N VAL A 391 -1.51 -33.80 -9.33
CA VAL A 391 -0.34 -33.34 -8.57
C VAL A 391 0.75 -32.84 -9.50
N LEU A 392 1.08 -33.59 -10.56
CA LEU A 392 2.14 -33.23 -11.48
C LEU A 392 1.80 -31.96 -12.28
N ILE A 393 0.66 -31.95 -12.98
CA ILE A 393 0.32 -30.90 -13.93
C ILE A 393 -0.10 -29.61 -13.23
N VAL A 394 -0.89 -29.68 -12.14
CA VAL A 394 -1.26 -28.48 -11.38
C VAL A 394 -0.03 -27.85 -10.73
N GLN A 395 0.88 -28.64 -10.18
CA GLN A 395 2.11 -28.12 -9.58
C GLN A 395 3.01 -27.42 -10.62
N LEU A 396 3.14 -28.00 -11.82
CA LEU A 396 3.85 -27.38 -12.94
C LEU A 396 3.18 -26.09 -13.41
N ALA A 397 1.85 -26.09 -13.53
CA ALA A 397 1.09 -24.90 -13.92
C ALA A 397 1.24 -23.77 -12.91
N HIS A 398 1.17 -24.07 -11.61
CA HIS A 398 1.38 -23.08 -10.55
C HIS A 398 2.81 -22.54 -10.57
N TRP A 399 3.81 -23.39 -10.80
CA TRP A 399 5.19 -22.95 -10.94
C TRP A 399 5.39 -22.01 -12.14
N ALA A 400 4.85 -22.34 -13.31
CA ALA A 400 4.93 -21.51 -14.51
C ALA A 400 4.22 -20.15 -14.33
N ILE A 401 3.00 -20.16 -13.78
CA ILE A 401 2.21 -18.96 -13.48
C ILE A 401 2.95 -18.06 -12.50
N GLY A 402 3.45 -18.66 -11.43
CA GLY A 402 4.16 -17.92 -10.41
C GLY A 402 5.46 -17.31 -10.97
N TYR A 403 6.20 -18.06 -11.80
CA TYR A 403 7.46 -17.60 -12.39
C TYR A 403 7.22 -16.38 -13.27
N TYR A 404 6.19 -16.44 -14.12
CA TYR A 404 5.76 -15.31 -14.95
C TYR A 404 5.36 -14.08 -14.11
N ARG A 405 4.72 -14.29 -12.97
CA ARG A 405 4.27 -13.21 -12.08
C ARG A 405 5.34 -12.69 -11.12
N LYS A 406 6.54 -13.29 -11.08
CA LYS A 406 7.56 -13.02 -10.05
C LYS A 406 7.04 -13.19 -8.60
N ASP A 407 5.97 -13.99 -8.43
CA ASP A 407 5.26 -14.23 -7.16
C ASP A 407 5.70 -15.55 -6.49
N VAL A 408 6.81 -16.14 -6.97
CA VAL A 408 7.26 -17.50 -6.62
C VAL A 408 8.20 -17.51 -5.43
N PHE A 409 7.84 -18.34 -4.46
CA PHE A 409 8.62 -18.79 -3.31
C PHE A 409 9.35 -17.68 -2.56
N SER A 410 8.75 -17.19 -1.47
CA SER A 410 9.49 -16.40 -0.48
C SER A 410 10.76 -17.11 0.00
N ALA A 411 10.75 -18.45 0.04
CA ALA A 411 11.88 -19.29 0.42
C ALA A 411 13.07 -19.25 -0.57
N PHE A 412 12.85 -18.84 -1.83
CA PHE A 412 13.91 -18.62 -2.83
C PHE A 412 14.10 -17.14 -3.15
N ARG A 413 13.41 -16.23 -2.44
CA ARG A 413 13.60 -14.79 -2.63
C ARG A 413 15.00 -14.46 -2.11
N LYS A 414 15.92 -14.21 -3.04
CA LYS A 414 17.28 -13.78 -2.71
C LYS A 414 17.19 -12.59 -1.76
N LEU A 415 17.91 -12.65 -0.65
CA LEU A 415 18.03 -11.52 0.28
C LEU A 415 18.46 -10.29 -0.52
N LYS A 416 17.75 -9.17 -0.33
CA LYS A 416 18.13 -7.91 -0.97
C LYS A 416 19.58 -7.60 -0.61
N ARG A 417 20.36 -7.27 -1.62
CA ARG A 417 21.73 -6.80 -1.49
C ARG A 417 21.67 -5.32 -1.15
N VAL A 418 22.02 -4.97 0.08
CA VAL A 418 21.87 -3.61 0.61
C VAL A 418 23.23 -2.94 0.72
N ALA A 419 23.32 -1.69 0.27
CA ALA A 419 24.41 -0.78 0.59
C ALA A 419 23.90 0.31 1.54
N ILE A 420 24.67 0.63 2.58
CA ILE A 420 24.35 1.72 3.51
C ILE A 420 25.37 2.83 3.30
N VAL A 421 24.89 4.06 3.10
CA VAL A 421 25.69 5.24 2.84
C VAL A 421 25.62 6.19 4.01
N GLY A 422 26.73 6.43 4.71
CA GLY A 422 26.78 7.28 5.90
C GLY A 422 28.11 7.17 6.63
N GLU A 423 28.26 7.91 7.73
CA GLU A 423 29.39 7.76 8.64
C GLU A 423 29.21 6.52 9.55
N VAL A 424 30.29 6.08 10.19
CA VAL A 424 30.33 4.81 10.96
C VAL A 424 29.23 4.71 12.01
N ASP A 425 29.02 5.76 12.81
CA ASP A 425 28.04 5.76 13.89
C ASP A 425 26.60 5.64 13.35
N GLU A 426 26.30 6.34 12.27
CA GLU A 426 24.99 6.31 11.63
C GLU A 426 24.73 4.97 10.91
N ILE A 427 25.77 4.39 10.30
CA ILE A 427 25.69 3.03 9.73
C ILE A 427 25.33 2.01 10.81
N GLN A 428 25.96 2.11 11.98
CA GLN A 428 25.70 1.21 13.09
C GLN A 428 24.26 1.38 13.61
N ARG A 429 23.80 2.62 13.77
CA ARG A 429 22.40 2.91 14.15
C ARG A 429 21.39 2.32 13.17
N VAL A 430 21.60 2.51 11.87
CA VAL A 430 20.72 1.94 10.84
C VAL A 430 20.73 0.42 10.89
N ARG A 431 21.90 -0.21 11.11
CA ARG A 431 22.01 -1.66 11.29
C ARG A 431 21.19 -2.15 12.47
N ASP A 432 21.19 -1.42 13.58
CA ASP A 432 20.42 -1.79 14.78
C ASP A 432 18.91 -1.67 14.53
N ILE A 433 18.44 -0.58 13.89
CA ILE A 433 17.03 -0.42 13.47
C ILE A 433 16.58 -1.58 12.57
N LEU A 434 17.43 -1.91 11.60
CA LEU A 434 17.20 -2.98 10.64
C LEU A 434 17.11 -4.36 11.34
N ASN A 435 18.01 -4.63 12.30
CA ASN A 435 17.99 -5.86 13.09
C ASN A 435 16.73 -5.97 13.96
N ASP A 436 16.33 -4.88 14.62
CA ASP A 436 15.12 -4.82 15.46
C ASP A 436 13.84 -5.02 14.65
N ALA A 437 13.82 -4.56 13.39
CA ALA A 437 12.73 -4.79 12.46
C ALA A 437 12.62 -6.25 11.99
N LYS A 438 13.58 -7.12 12.35
CA LYS A 438 13.66 -8.54 11.93
C LYS A 438 13.60 -8.74 10.42
N VAL A 439 14.12 -7.79 9.65
CA VAL A 439 14.22 -7.94 8.20
C VAL A 439 15.49 -8.73 7.91
N GLU A 440 15.41 -9.76 7.07
CA GLU A 440 16.61 -10.45 6.61
C GLU A 440 17.19 -9.67 5.42
N PHE A 441 18.39 -9.09 5.59
CA PHE A 441 19.10 -8.34 4.54
C PHE A 441 20.53 -8.87 4.36
N ASN A 442 21.01 -8.83 3.13
CA ASN A 442 22.41 -9.10 2.82
C ASN A 442 23.14 -7.76 2.64
N ILE A 443 23.72 -7.24 3.73
CA ILE A 443 24.52 -6.00 3.67
C ILE A 443 25.84 -6.32 2.97
N VAL A 444 26.01 -5.79 1.76
CA VAL A 444 27.14 -6.07 0.87
C VAL A 444 28.32 -5.13 1.17
N GLY A 445 28.06 -3.87 1.50
CA GLY A 445 29.12 -2.94 1.90
C GLY A 445 28.60 -1.60 2.40
N PHE A 446 29.55 -0.79 2.85
CA PHE A 446 29.33 0.53 3.43
C PHE A 446 29.98 1.57 2.54
N VAL A 447 29.32 2.70 2.34
CA VAL A 447 29.83 3.79 1.51
C VAL A 447 29.91 5.04 2.37
N SER A 448 31.10 5.60 2.47
CA SER A 448 31.35 6.76 3.32
C SER A 448 31.36 8.05 2.50
N PRO A 449 30.69 9.12 2.97
CA PRO A 449 30.77 10.44 2.36
C PRO A 449 32.16 11.07 2.45
N SER A 450 32.85 10.93 3.58
CA SER A 450 34.00 11.77 3.93
C SER A 450 35.35 11.05 3.91
N ASN A 451 35.41 9.77 4.28
CA ASN A 451 36.66 9.04 4.54
C ASN A 451 36.63 7.59 4.02
N ILE A 452 37.79 7.07 3.59
CA ILE A 452 37.97 5.63 3.38
C ILE A 452 38.07 4.97 4.76
N PHE A 453 36.99 4.36 5.23
CA PHE A 453 37.06 3.49 6.41
C PHE A 453 37.65 2.12 6.03
N THR A 454 38.30 1.47 6.98
CA THR A 454 38.74 0.08 6.84
C THR A 454 37.80 -0.78 7.70
N SER A 455 36.89 -1.51 7.06
CA SER A 455 36.08 -2.54 7.70
C SER A 455 36.17 -3.84 6.89
N ASP A 456 35.91 -4.98 7.51
CA ASP A 456 35.92 -6.31 6.86
C ASP A 456 34.96 -6.41 5.66
N LYS A 457 33.99 -5.49 5.54
CA LYS A 457 33.17 -5.31 4.35
C LYS A 457 33.64 -4.04 3.62
N GLN A 458 34.07 -4.22 2.37
CA GLN A 458 34.68 -3.19 1.52
C GLN A 458 33.99 -1.83 1.67
N THR A 459 34.81 -0.82 1.99
CA THR A 459 34.36 0.57 2.10
C THR A 459 34.84 1.33 0.87
N VAL A 460 33.89 1.86 0.11
CA VAL A 460 34.17 2.73 -1.03
C VAL A 460 33.82 4.17 -0.69
N THR A 461 34.43 5.12 -1.39
CA THR A 461 34.05 6.53 -1.29
C THR A 461 32.73 6.79 -2.01
N PHE A 462 31.99 7.83 -1.57
CA PHE A 462 30.73 8.23 -2.20
C PHE A 462 30.83 8.45 -3.72
N ASN A 463 31.97 8.95 -4.20
CA ASN A 463 32.23 9.15 -5.64
C ASN A 463 32.25 7.83 -6.43
N GLN A 464 32.51 6.69 -5.78
CA GLN A 464 32.54 5.36 -6.39
C GLN A 464 31.23 4.60 -6.18
N LEU A 465 30.18 5.24 -5.64
CA LEU A 465 28.92 4.57 -5.33
C LEU A 465 28.26 3.95 -6.58
N ASP A 466 28.28 4.62 -7.73
CA ASP A 466 27.72 4.07 -8.98
C ASP A 466 28.46 2.80 -9.43
N GLU A 467 29.79 2.82 -9.43
CA GLU A 467 30.60 1.65 -9.75
C GLU A 467 30.36 0.51 -8.75
N PHE A 468 30.38 0.82 -7.45
CA PHE A 468 30.14 -0.14 -6.38
C PHE A 468 28.78 -0.82 -6.53
N VAL A 469 27.74 -0.03 -6.79
CA VAL A 469 26.38 -0.51 -7.01
C VAL A 469 26.30 -1.46 -8.19
N ARG A 470 26.98 -1.15 -9.31
CA ARG A 470 27.01 -1.99 -10.51
C ARG A 470 27.78 -3.28 -10.29
N VAL A 471 29.02 -3.19 -9.83
CA VAL A 471 29.93 -4.33 -9.59
C VAL A 471 29.30 -5.32 -8.60
N ASN A 472 28.70 -4.79 -7.53
CA ASN A 472 28.11 -5.61 -6.49
C ASN A 472 26.65 -5.96 -6.72
N SER A 473 26.02 -5.53 -7.82
CA SER A 473 24.59 -5.77 -8.09
C SER A 473 23.70 -5.46 -6.88
N ILE A 474 23.79 -4.23 -6.38
CA ILE A 474 23.03 -3.76 -5.21
C ILE A 474 21.55 -3.60 -5.59
N ASP A 475 20.66 -4.10 -4.74
CA ASP A 475 19.19 -4.03 -4.94
C ASP A 475 18.59 -2.81 -4.23
N GLU A 476 19.19 -2.37 -3.12
CA GLU A 476 18.69 -1.28 -2.28
C GLU A 476 19.83 -0.45 -1.67
N VAL A 477 19.69 0.88 -1.68
CA VAL A 477 20.62 1.82 -1.06
C VAL A 477 19.92 2.58 0.06
N ILE A 478 20.50 2.57 1.25
CA ILE A 478 19.99 3.30 2.41
C ILE A 478 20.91 4.50 2.69
N PHE A 479 20.40 5.71 2.58
CA PHE A 479 21.12 6.95 2.84
C PHE A 479 20.91 7.42 4.29
N CYS A 480 21.98 7.60 5.05
CA CYS A 480 21.97 8.25 6.34
C CYS A 480 22.00 9.78 6.14
N SER A 481 20.84 10.43 6.20
CA SER A 481 20.71 11.88 5.95
C SER A 481 21.30 12.78 7.04
N GLY A 482 21.77 12.20 8.15
CA GLY A 482 22.54 12.93 9.17
C GLY A 482 23.88 13.45 8.62
N ASN A 483 24.53 12.69 7.72
CA ASN A 483 25.86 13.03 7.17
C ASN A 483 25.85 13.37 5.67
N LEU A 484 24.70 13.28 5.03
CA LEU A 484 24.53 13.54 3.60
C LEU A 484 23.61 14.74 3.39
N SER A 485 23.93 15.55 2.38
CA SER A 485 23.02 16.58 1.89
C SER A 485 21.86 15.92 1.12
N SER A 486 20.69 16.55 1.16
CA SER A 486 19.53 16.13 0.36
C SER A 486 19.83 16.24 -1.13
N GLN A 487 20.63 17.24 -1.53
CA GLN A 487 21.18 17.37 -2.89
C GLN A 487 21.98 16.14 -3.34
N ASP A 488 22.92 15.67 -2.52
CA ASP A 488 23.75 14.50 -2.86
C ASP A 488 22.89 13.24 -2.99
N ILE A 489 21.92 13.07 -2.10
CA ILE A 489 20.96 11.95 -2.15
C ILE A 489 20.15 12.02 -3.45
N ILE A 490 19.54 13.17 -3.76
CA ILE A 490 18.69 13.36 -4.95
C ILE A 490 19.48 13.18 -6.24
N LYS A 491 20.68 13.77 -6.33
CA LYS A 491 21.59 13.63 -7.48
C LYS A 491 22.00 12.16 -7.71
N THR A 492 22.28 11.45 -6.62
CA THR A 492 22.62 10.02 -6.66
C THR A 492 21.43 9.21 -7.14
N MET A 493 20.24 9.43 -6.57
CA MET A 493 19.00 8.76 -6.97
C MET A 493 18.74 8.95 -8.47
N LEU A 494 18.85 10.18 -8.98
CA LEU A 494 18.69 10.52 -10.40
C LEU A 494 19.69 9.80 -11.31
N THR A 495 20.94 9.67 -10.87
CA THR A 495 22.02 8.99 -11.63
C THR A 495 21.79 7.48 -11.70
N LEU A 496 21.30 6.89 -10.60
CA LEU A 496 21.13 5.44 -10.46
C LEU A 496 19.76 4.92 -10.93
N VAL A 497 18.79 5.79 -11.30
CA VAL A 497 17.47 5.40 -11.83
C VAL A 497 17.53 4.29 -12.89
N PRO A 498 18.43 4.32 -13.91
CA PRO A 498 18.45 3.31 -14.96
C PRO A 498 18.73 1.88 -14.46
N LEU A 499 19.34 1.74 -13.28
CA LEU A 499 19.65 0.46 -12.66
C LEU A 499 18.46 -0.17 -11.93
N GLY A 500 17.38 0.59 -11.70
CA GLY A 500 16.15 0.07 -11.09
C GLY A 500 16.27 -0.28 -9.61
N ILE A 501 17.13 0.44 -8.88
CA ILE A 501 17.45 0.23 -7.46
C ILE A 501 16.39 0.88 -6.56
N ASP A 502 16.16 0.30 -5.40
CA ASP A 502 15.32 0.89 -4.36
C ASP A 502 16.14 1.83 -3.45
N TYR A 503 15.55 2.95 -3.03
CA TYR A 503 16.19 3.89 -2.11
C TYR A 503 15.42 4.02 -0.82
N LYS A 504 16.16 4.19 0.27
CA LYS A 504 15.62 4.60 1.56
C LYS A 504 16.47 5.70 2.18
N ILE A 505 15.86 6.50 3.03
CA ILE A 505 16.52 7.55 3.80
C ILE A 505 16.30 7.24 5.28
N ALA A 506 17.38 7.24 6.06
CA ALA A 506 17.35 7.22 7.51
C ALA A 506 17.54 8.67 8.01
N PRO A 507 16.52 9.29 8.62
CA PRO A 507 16.68 10.58 9.28
C PRO A 507 17.60 10.48 10.50
N PRO A 508 18.39 11.53 10.82
CA PRO A 508 19.18 11.57 12.04
C PRO A 508 18.28 11.43 13.29
N ASP A 509 18.78 10.69 14.28
CA ASP A 509 18.13 10.42 15.56
C ASP A 509 16.72 9.77 15.48
N SER A 510 16.31 9.31 14.28
CA SER A 510 15.02 8.66 14.07
C SER A 510 15.13 7.14 14.22
N SER A 511 14.13 6.50 14.81
CA SER A 511 14.06 5.04 14.92
C SER A 511 13.46 4.37 13.67
N SER A 512 13.49 5.07 12.51
CA SER A 512 12.82 4.63 11.29
C SER A 512 13.69 4.84 10.05
N VAL A 513 13.52 3.94 9.08
CA VAL A 513 14.11 4.05 7.75
C VAL A 513 12.97 4.18 6.74
N ILE A 514 12.95 5.28 6.00
CA ILE A 514 11.83 5.76 5.19
C ILE A 514 12.12 5.47 3.71
N GLY A 515 11.17 4.88 2.98
CA GLY A 515 11.28 4.69 1.54
C GLY A 515 9.93 4.46 0.88
N SER A 516 9.82 4.75 -0.43
CA SER A 516 8.60 4.48 -1.20
C SER A 516 8.71 3.16 -1.96
N ASN A 517 8.27 2.05 -1.36
CA ASN A 517 8.02 0.84 -2.13
C ASN A 517 6.54 0.69 -2.45
N SER A 518 6.22 1.02 -3.71
CA SER A 518 4.98 0.73 -4.43
C SER A 518 3.71 1.44 -3.96
N ILE A 519 2.97 2.02 -4.90
CA ILE A 519 1.69 2.74 -4.67
C ILE A 519 0.59 1.83 -4.05
N ASP A 520 0.80 0.51 -4.03
CA ASP A 520 -0.13 -0.50 -3.50
C ASP A 520 0.29 -1.09 -2.14
N THR A 521 1.46 -0.70 -1.63
CA THR A 521 1.97 -1.03 -0.29
C THR A 521 2.38 0.29 0.33
N ALA A 522 1.62 0.82 1.29
CA ALA A 522 2.05 1.98 2.08
C ALA A 522 3.56 1.85 2.36
N GLY A 523 4.35 2.86 1.99
CA GLY A 523 5.79 2.71 1.76
C GLY A 523 6.39 1.83 2.83
N ASP A 524 7.16 0.79 2.43
CA ASP A 524 7.78 -0.14 3.38
C ASP A 524 8.75 0.64 4.28
N LEU A 525 8.21 1.33 5.28
CA LEU A 525 8.88 1.78 6.47
C LEU A 525 9.44 0.50 7.07
N TYR A 526 10.76 0.41 7.21
CA TYR A 526 11.32 -0.56 8.15
C TYR A 526 11.00 -0.03 9.54
N THR A 527 9.72 -0.19 9.91
CA THR A 527 9.18 -0.03 11.24
C THR A 527 8.97 -1.43 11.79
N VAL A 528 9.02 -1.59 13.10
CA VAL A 528 8.75 -2.87 13.76
C VAL A 528 7.34 -3.33 13.34
N ASP A 529 7.23 -4.27 12.39
CA ASP A 529 5.97 -4.56 11.71
C ASP A 529 4.92 -5.15 12.68
N PHE A 530 3.74 -4.54 12.69
CA PHE A 530 2.62 -4.84 13.59
C PHE A 530 1.40 -5.38 12.82
N SER A 531 1.45 -6.52 12.11
CA SER A 531 0.19 -7.27 11.84
C SER A 531 0.33 -8.68 11.24
N ALA A 532 0.71 -9.70 12.02
CA ALA A 532 0.59 -11.10 11.57
C ALA A 532 -0.86 -11.50 11.21
N ILE A 533 -1.87 -10.96 11.89
CA ILE A 533 -3.30 -11.26 11.63
C ILE A 533 -3.79 -10.75 10.26
N SER A 534 -3.08 -9.80 9.65
CA SER A 534 -3.42 -9.27 8.32
C SER A 534 -2.99 -10.19 7.18
N LYS A 535 -2.05 -11.11 7.42
CA LYS A 535 -1.52 -12.02 6.40
C LYS A 535 -2.66 -12.88 5.82
N SER A 536 -2.67 -13.05 4.50
CA SER A 536 -3.72 -13.81 3.76
C SER A 536 -3.96 -15.19 4.36
N ASP A 537 -2.87 -15.90 4.65
CA ASP A 537 -2.87 -17.27 5.14
C ASP A 537 -3.49 -17.33 6.53
N ASN A 538 -3.13 -16.38 7.39
CA ASN A 538 -3.68 -16.27 8.74
C ASN A 538 -5.17 -15.92 8.71
N ARG A 539 -5.62 -15.05 7.80
CA ARG A 539 -7.05 -14.75 7.62
C ARG A 539 -7.85 -15.95 7.15
N ARG A 540 -7.33 -16.74 6.19
CA ARG A 540 -7.99 -17.99 5.77
C ARG A 540 -8.00 -18.99 6.93
N ASN A 541 -6.84 -19.26 7.53
CA ASN A 541 -6.72 -20.26 8.59
C ASN A 541 -7.63 -19.92 9.78
N LYS A 542 -7.72 -18.63 10.16
CA LYS A 542 -8.70 -18.14 11.14
C LYS A 542 -10.12 -18.49 10.75
N ARG A 543 -10.48 -18.20 9.49
CA ARG A 543 -11.83 -18.45 9.00
C ARG A 543 -12.18 -19.93 8.94
N VAL A 544 -11.22 -20.76 8.53
CA VAL A 544 -11.36 -22.22 8.50
C VAL A 544 -11.53 -22.75 9.91
N PHE A 545 -10.70 -22.30 10.86
CA PHE A 545 -10.84 -22.62 12.28
C PHE A 545 -12.24 -22.24 12.81
N ASP A 546 -12.68 -21.01 12.54
CA ASP A 546 -13.97 -20.50 12.97
C ASP A 546 -15.14 -21.38 12.53
N VAL A 547 -15.19 -21.71 11.23
CA VAL A 547 -16.25 -22.54 10.64
C VAL A 547 -16.15 -23.97 11.13
N PHE A 548 -14.95 -24.56 11.15
CA PHE A 548 -14.74 -25.94 11.56
C PHE A 548 -15.14 -26.17 13.02
N VAL A 549 -14.72 -25.29 13.94
CA VAL A 549 -15.13 -25.38 15.34
C VAL A 549 -16.63 -25.18 15.49
N SER A 550 -17.24 -24.28 14.72
CA SER A 550 -18.70 -24.11 14.75
C SER A 550 -19.44 -25.38 14.32
N LEU A 551 -18.96 -26.08 13.29
CA LEU A 551 -19.53 -27.36 12.87
C LEU A 551 -19.38 -28.45 13.93
N ILE A 552 -18.21 -28.53 14.59
CA ILE A 552 -18.01 -29.46 15.72
C ILE A 552 -18.96 -29.16 16.87
N LEU A 553 -19.11 -27.89 17.25
CA LEU A 553 -20.00 -27.48 18.33
C LEU A 553 -21.47 -27.83 18.03
N ILE A 554 -21.91 -27.63 16.78
CA ILE A 554 -23.28 -27.92 16.34
C ILE A 554 -23.52 -29.44 16.26
N LEU A 555 -22.64 -30.18 15.58
CA LEU A 555 -22.80 -31.64 15.41
C LEU A 555 -22.62 -32.40 16.74
N GLY A 556 -21.71 -31.93 17.59
CA GLY A 556 -21.47 -32.46 18.93
C GLY A 556 -22.44 -31.95 19.99
N SER A 557 -23.46 -31.15 19.62
CA SER A 557 -24.39 -30.51 20.54
C SER A 557 -25.02 -31.45 21.59
N PRO A 558 -25.42 -32.70 21.28
CA PRO A 558 -26.03 -33.59 22.28
C PRO A 558 -25.08 -33.97 23.42
N ILE A 559 -23.77 -33.99 23.15
CA ILE A 559 -22.74 -34.37 24.12
C ILE A 559 -22.17 -33.12 24.80
N LEU A 560 -21.91 -32.07 24.02
CA LEU A 560 -21.23 -30.86 24.49
C LEU A 560 -22.07 -30.00 25.44
N LEU A 561 -23.40 -30.18 25.48
CA LEU A 561 -24.28 -29.46 26.40
C LEU A 561 -23.92 -29.69 27.88
N PHE A 562 -23.30 -30.83 28.20
CA PHE A 562 -22.89 -31.17 29.57
C PHE A 562 -21.54 -30.58 29.99
N PHE A 563 -20.72 -30.13 29.04
CA PHE A 563 -19.34 -29.71 29.30
C PHE A 563 -19.06 -28.24 28.99
N VAL A 564 -19.82 -27.66 28.05
CA VAL A 564 -19.58 -26.29 27.55
C VAL A 564 -20.33 -25.26 28.40
N LYS A 565 -19.60 -24.28 28.92
CA LYS A 565 -20.18 -23.12 29.63
C LYS A 565 -21.03 -22.27 28.69
N HIS A 566 -22.18 -21.81 29.18
CA HIS A 566 -23.13 -20.98 28.41
C HIS A 566 -23.50 -21.59 27.04
N PHE A 567 -23.73 -22.90 27.00
CA PHE A 567 -23.96 -23.69 25.78
C PHE A 567 -24.95 -23.05 24.79
N GLY A 568 -26.12 -22.59 25.27
CA GLY A 568 -27.13 -21.95 24.40
C GLY A 568 -26.61 -20.72 23.66
N PHE A 569 -25.81 -19.88 24.34
CA PHE A 569 -25.16 -18.72 23.72
C PHE A 569 -24.11 -19.15 22.70
N VAL A 570 -23.29 -20.15 23.04
CA VAL A 570 -22.24 -20.67 22.14
C VAL A 570 -22.86 -21.23 20.85
N ILE A 571 -23.89 -22.06 20.95
CA ILE A 571 -24.56 -22.62 19.77
C ILE A 571 -25.21 -21.52 18.92
N ALA A 572 -25.89 -20.55 19.53
CA ALA A 572 -26.47 -19.42 18.80
C ALA A 572 -25.39 -18.62 18.05
N LYS A 573 -24.22 -18.39 18.67
CA LYS A 573 -23.09 -17.71 18.04
C LYS A 573 -22.42 -18.55 16.95
N ALA A 574 -22.40 -19.88 17.07
CA ALA A 574 -21.81 -20.78 16.06
C ALA A 574 -22.45 -20.59 14.68
N PHE A 575 -23.78 -20.45 14.60
CA PHE A 575 -24.46 -20.11 13.33
C PHE A 575 -24.03 -18.74 12.79
N GLY A 576 -23.95 -17.72 13.66
CA GLY A 576 -23.46 -16.40 13.28
C GLY A 576 -22.00 -16.38 12.82
N VAL A 577 -21.16 -17.25 13.38
CA VAL A 577 -19.78 -17.48 12.94
C VAL A 577 -19.79 -18.13 11.56
N ILE A 578 -20.59 -19.16 11.28
CA ILE A 578 -20.69 -19.80 9.95
C ILE A 578 -21.14 -18.80 8.87
N TRP A 579 -22.10 -17.93 9.16
CA TRP A 579 -22.55 -16.88 8.22
C TRP A 579 -21.56 -15.71 8.10
N GLY A 580 -20.51 -15.68 8.92
CA GLY A 580 -19.45 -14.68 8.82
C GLY A 580 -19.80 -13.33 9.43
N ARG A 581 -20.76 -13.31 10.37
CA ARG A 581 -21.05 -12.15 11.22
C ARG A 581 -20.04 -12.02 12.36
N PHE A 582 -19.61 -13.16 12.91
CA PHE A 582 -18.67 -13.22 14.03
C PHE A 582 -17.40 -14.04 13.70
N THR A 583 -16.40 -13.92 14.57
CA THR A 583 -15.25 -14.84 14.71
C THR A 583 -15.17 -15.28 16.17
N TRP A 584 -14.66 -16.48 16.48
CA TRP A 584 -14.65 -16.95 17.87
C TRP A 584 -13.80 -16.08 18.78
N VAL A 585 -12.61 -15.69 18.32
CA VAL A 585 -11.68 -14.84 19.06
C VAL A 585 -11.47 -13.54 18.29
N GLY A 586 -11.67 -12.39 18.93
CA GLY A 586 -11.46 -11.08 18.31
C GLY A 586 -11.01 -10.02 19.31
N TYR A 587 -10.86 -8.78 18.84
CA TYR A 587 -10.42 -7.68 19.70
C TYR A 587 -11.42 -7.38 20.82
N ALA A 588 -10.88 -7.01 21.97
CA ALA A 588 -11.64 -6.44 23.07
C ALA A 588 -11.94 -4.96 22.78
N ALA A 589 -13.22 -4.57 22.79
CA ALA A 589 -13.69 -3.24 22.39
C ALA A 589 -14.53 -2.53 23.49
N PHE A 590 -14.27 -2.81 24.76
CA PHE A 590 -14.94 -2.22 25.92
C PHE A 590 -14.03 -1.22 26.65
N ASN A 591 -14.58 -0.45 27.61
CA ASN A 591 -13.85 0.55 28.42
C ASN A 591 -13.16 1.68 27.62
N GLY A 592 -13.77 2.14 26.51
CA GLY A 592 -13.23 3.27 25.73
C GLY A 592 -11.98 2.95 24.89
N VAL A 593 -11.63 1.67 24.75
CA VAL A 593 -10.51 1.23 23.92
C VAL A 593 -10.85 1.40 22.44
N ASP A 594 -10.08 2.23 21.74
CA ASP A 594 -10.22 2.43 20.31
C ASP A 594 -9.47 1.35 19.53
N ILE A 595 -10.22 0.52 18.79
CA ILE A 595 -9.67 -0.52 17.92
C ILE A 595 -9.49 -0.04 16.47
N SER A 596 -9.74 1.24 16.17
CA SER A 596 -9.68 1.80 14.81
C SER A 596 -8.29 1.69 14.16
N GLY A 597 -7.24 1.72 14.98
CA GLY A 597 -5.83 1.56 14.56
C GLY A 597 -5.41 0.11 14.26
N LEU A 598 -6.23 -0.89 14.59
CA LEU A 598 -5.90 -2.30 14.43
C LEU A 598 -6.35 -2.87 13.07
N PRO A 599 -5.71 -3.95 12.60
CA PRO A 599 -6.16 -4.66 11.41
C PRO A 599 -7.64 -5.04 11.45
N LYS A 600 -8.40 -4.73 10.40
CA LYS A 600 -9.85 -5.06 10.38
C LYS A 600 -10.10 -6.54 10.66
N LEU A 601 -10.87 -6.81 11.71
CA LEU A 601 -11.33 -8.14 12.11
C LEU A 601 -12.86 -8.13 12.31
N ARG A 602 -13.52 -9.28 12.11
CA ARG A 602 -14.93 -9.42 12.50
C ARG A 602 -15.08 -9.28 14.01
N GLN A 603 -16.28 -8.98 14.46
CA GLN A 603 -16.58 -8.95 15.89
C GLN A 603 -16.28 -10.31 16.52
N GLY A 604 -15.45 -10.30 17.57
CA GLY A 604 -15.11 -11.48 18.35
C GLY A 604 -16.26 -11.89 19.25
N VAL A 605 -16.52 -13.20 19.36
CA VAL A 605 -17.40 -13.75 20.40
C VAL A 605 -16.71 -13.67 21.76
N PHE A 606 -15.42 -13.98 21.78
CA PHE A 606 -14.57 -13.91 22.96
C PHE A 606 -13.35 -13.00 22.72
N PRO A 607 -12.88 -12.29 23.76
CA PRO A 607 -11.63 -11.55 23.71
C PRO A 607 -10.41 -12.48 23.75
N PRO A 608 -9.19 -11.99 23.44
CA PRO A 608 -7.98 -12.82 23.34
C PRO A 608 -7.45 -13.34 24.70
N LEU A 609 -8.14 -13.05 25.81
CA LEU A 609 -7.79 -13.55 27.14
C LEU A 609 -9.03 -13.84 27.98
N LYS A 610 -8.92 -14.85 28.85
CA LYS A 610 -9.92 -15.16 29.88
C LYS A 610 -9.52 -14.47 31.18
N THR A 611 -10.13 -13.34 31.49
CA THR A 611 -10.00 -12.69 32.80
C THR A 611 -11.38 -12.66 33.45
N LYS A 612 -11.47 -13.11 34.71
CA LYS A 612 -12.71 -13.15 35.48
C LYS A 612 -13.34 -11.75 35.68
N ASN A 613 -12.56 -10.68 35.54
CA ASN A 613 -13.00 -9.28 35.57
C ASN A 613 -12.32 -8.47 34.45
N LEU A 614 -12.77 -8.60 33.21
CA LEU A 614 -12.29 -7.76 32.09
C LEU A 614 -12.64 -6.27 32.32
N GLU A 615 -13.72 -5.98 33.04
CA GLU A 615 -14.13 -4.62 33.41
C GLU A 615 -13.17 -3.94 34.40
N ALA A 616 -12.40 -4.71 35.17
CA ALA A 616 -11.39 -4.20 36.12
C ALA A 616 -10.00 -4.00 35.51
N VAL A 617 -9.80 -4.34 34.23
CA VAL A 617 -8.52 -4.20 33.53
C VAL A 617 -8.45 -2.81 32.89
N ASN A 618 -7.32 -2.12 33.12
CA ASN A 618 -7.05 -0.80 32.52
C ASN A 618 -7.09 -0.88 30.98
N ALA A 619 -7.67 0.15 30.34
CA ALA A 619 -7.73 0.33 28.89
C ALA A 619 -6.36 0.16 28.20
N ALA A 620 -5.28 0.66 28.80
CA ALA A 620 -3.92 0.53 28.27
C ALA A 620 -3.45 -0.95 28.18
N THR A 621 -3.87 -1.78 29.13
CA THR A 621 -3.54 -3.22 29.12
C THR A 621 -4.34 -3.95 28.06
N ILE A 622 -5.62 -3.59 27.87
CA ILE A 622 -6.49 -4.17 26.83
C ILE A 622 -5.96 -3.82 25.44
N ASP A 623 -5.55 -2.57 25.23
CA ASP A 623 -4.95 -2.13 23.97
C ASP A 623 -3.66 -2.90 23.64
N ARG A 624 -2.74 -3.03 24.62
CA ARG A 624 -1.53 -3.84 24.48
C ARG A 624 -1.84 -5.30 24.14
N LEU A 625 -2.88 -5.89 24.72
CA LEU A 625 -3.30 -7.26 24.41
C LEU A 625 -3.85 -7.39 22.99
N ASN A 626 -4.65 -6.44 22.54
CA ASN A 626 -5.15 -6.41 21.17
C ASN A 626 -4.00 -6.28 20.16
N ILE A 627 -3.01 -5.43 20.44
CA ILE A 627 -1.79 -5.28 19.64
C ILE A 627 -1.00 -6.59 19.62
N LEU A 628 -0.78 -7.22 20.76
CA LEU A 628 -0.05 -8.50 20.85
C LEU A 628 -0.77 -9.62 20.09
N TYR A 629 -2.09 -9.69 20.20
CA TYR A 629 -2.91 -10.62 19.43
C TYR A 629 -2.81 -10.36 17.94
N ALA A 630 -2.90 -9.10 17.49
CA ALA A 630 -2.74 -8.74 16.09
C ALA A 630 -1.34 -9.05 15.55
N LYS A 631 -0.31 -8.84 16.38
CA LYS A 631 1.11 -9.01 16.04
C LYS A 631 1.53 -10.47 15.98
N ASN A 632 1.07 -11.30 16.92
CA ASN A 632 1.54 -12.68 17.09
C ASN A 632 0.47 -13.73 16.74
N TYR A 633 -0.56 -13.34 15.99
CA TYR A 633 -1.68 -14.23 15.66
C TYR A 633 -1.23 -15.58 15.06
N SER A 634 -1.78 -16.65 15.63
CA SER A 634 -1.72 -18.02 15.14
C SER A 634 -3.02 -18.77 15.47
N VAL A 635 -3.34 -19.83 14.71
CA VAL A 635 -4.50 -20.68 15.03
C VAL A 635 -4.36 -21.35 16.39
N SER A 636 -3.13 -21.69 16.81
CA SER A 636 -2.88 -22.25 18.14
C SER A 636 -3.27 -21.29 19.27
N THR A 637 -3.08 -19.99 19.05
CA THR A 637 -3.53 -18.97 19.99
C THR A 637 -5.05 -18.97 20.12
N ASP A 638 -5.77 -19.00 18.99
CA ASP A 638 -7.24 -19.07 18.99
C ASP A 638 -7.78 -20.36 19.62
N ILE A 639 -7.14 -21.51 19.37
CA ILE A 639 -7.49 -22.79 20.00
C ILE A 639 -7.38 -22.67 21.53
N MET A 640 -6.24 -22.16 22.02
CA MET A 640 -5.99 -22.03 23.46
C MET A 640 -7.00 -21.07 24.10
N VAL A 641 -7.27 -19.93 23.46
CA VAL A 641 -8.23 -18.95 23.96
C VAL A 641 -9.64 -19.53 23.98
N LEU A 642 -10.09 -20.13 22.88
CA LEU A 642 -11.43 -20.69 22.78
C LEU A 642 -11.64 -21.85 23.77
N PHE A 643 -10.66 -22.75 23.89
CA PHE A 643 -10.71 -23.84 24.86
C PHE A 643 -10.85 -23.31 26.29
N LYS A 644 -10.03 -22.31 26.64
CA LYS A 644 -10.15 -21.63 27.94
C LYS A 644 -11.52 -20.98 28.12
N GLN A 645 -12.16 -20.43 27.10
CA GLN A 645 -13.47 -19.78 27.28
C GLN A 645 -14.63 -20.77 27.42
N LEU A 646 -14.58 -21.89 26.69
CA LEU A 646 -15.66 -22.89 26.66
C LEU A 646 -15.66 -23.82 27.88
N PHE A 647 -14.48 -24.15 28.41
CA PHE A 647 -14.28 -25.08 29.54
C PHE A 647 -13.65 -24.33 30.74
#